data_AF-A0AAJ2E557-F1
#
_entry.id   AF-A0AAJ2E557-F1
#
_cell.length_a   1.000
_cell.length_b   1.000
_cell.length_c   1.000
_cell.angle_alpha   90.00
_cell.angle_beta   90.00
_cell.angle_gamma   90.00
#
_symmetry.space_group_name_H-M   'P 1'
#
loop_
_entity.id
_entity.type
_entity.pdbx_description
1 polymer ?
#
loop_
_entity_poly.entity_id
_entity_poly.type
_entity_poly.pdbx_seq_one_letter_code
_entity_poly.pdbx_strand_id
1 'polypeptide(L)'
;MGLFGQEEQNIPEARGGFLKRFRTPRSSFVEPSAGAEPELKRSARRRAQTESDDRKEARDDIAAPRATNPQVSFLGRALSGGDIEDVESTEVENDGVANSIIEPMTGAQAHYRTVVGDAEHGLAGLATDELNSEPAYRPFVPPTFARPSFASMTAGMAAIESRGVSRSTPVIDEAAASPKPETPTEEESDLFQQSADRTESQPPEVVTPQQRTGRIAIPEDDVTDDEDALNAPMPGRPELVSVESLPEFKRILTVADDDAALRIPASARKQFVAVELQPGVAVTVASSRFAEKAQYATFIKDLGANDILVREEMIATEAVIAAIYAGKSASSANSVVREASRAIGNFRDIVEAAHSFGASDIHFEPREFHNEVEVRFRVNGDMYTFSRMPKGIVRRALFAAYSDLVQRNTNSGNSFQPSAPQSAMIPLVVKTDTVNLRWQSSPLVGGYDVTLRLLDGNFKNYNVLLPKDMGLEKSQLDLIDTLNYVSGGITALTGETGSGKTTTLRALSYMLPDRELKKQFAVNEPSEYPMPWLSDYSIIRRPDETDDEANRKYAEVIRTLMRQDPDDLTIGEVRDRVVMGLVAELALTGHPVRFSLHAGDIIAAVMRMAGGRLQLPIDELASEGFINAVGNQKLIPTLCEHCKLPAEDVMPKADLEILRSKFGLDTSSMACRNYDGCEHCRLKGLFTRLGKVAGGTKRPSLAAELYRPTPEFLERVAKRDWAGARQVWRGERRTGFDNADMTGKTLYEHALFKASRGLIDPQFINRSMQSFAQYRVMPGVDGLMV
;
A
#
# COMPACT_ATOMS: atom_id res chain seq x y z
N MET A 1 -14.71 -60.80 25.16
CA MET A 1 -14.10 -61.98 25.79
C MET A 1 -13.06 -61.48 26.79
N GLY A 2 -12.86 -62.14 27.95
CA GLY A 2 -11.77 -61.89 28.94
C GLY A 2 -11.59 -60.43 29.39
N LEU A 3 -12.09 -59.92 30.51
CA LEU A 3 -12.52 -60.49 31.81
C LEU A 3 -11.35 -60.93 32.74
N PHE A 4 -11.48 -60.54 34.03
CA PHE A 4 -10.60 -60.78 35.21
C PHE A 4 -9.29 -59.96 35.27
N GLY A 5 -8.95 -59.25 36.37
CA GLY A 5 -9.66 -58.90 37.61
C GLY A 5 -9.16 -57.53 38.14
N GLN A 6 -9.91 -56.72 38.91
CA GLN A 6 -10.41 -56.91 40.28
C GLN A 6 -9.25 -57.11 41.30
N GLU A 7 -9.18 -56.39 42.43
CA GLU A 7 -10.26 -55.73 43.22
C GLU A 7 -9.84 -54.41 43.94
N GLU A 8 -10.84 -53.55 44.19
CA GLU A 8 -11.11 -52.64 45.34
C GLU A 8 -9.97 -51.90 46.11
N GLN A 9 -9.98 -50.56 46.28
CA GLN A 9 -10.90 -49.67 47.02
C GLN A 9 -10.88 -49.79 48.57
N ASN A 10 -10.21 -48.86 49.28
CA ASN A 10 -10.88 -47.81 50.10
C ASN A 10 -9.95 -46.87 50.93
N ILE A 11 -10.26 -45.57 50.80
CA ILE A 11 -10.19 -44.38 51.71
C ILE A 11 -10.10 -44.75 53.23
N PRO A 12 -9.40 -44.00 54.15
CA PRO A 12 -9.42 -42.54 54.25
C PRO A 12 -8.17 -41.76 54.74
N GLU A 13 -8.39 -40.46 54.97
CA GLU A 13 -7.47 -39.37 55.30
C GLU A 13 -6.75 -39.46 56.67
N ALA A 14 -5.55 -38.87 56.79
CA ALA A 14 -5.24 -37.87 57.85
C ALA A 14 -3.81 -37.26 57.71
N ARG A 15 -3.62 -36.06 58.29
CA ARG A 15 -2.38 -35.26 58.29
C ARG A 15 -1.30 -35.82 59.23
N GLY A 16 -0.02 -35.77 58.84
CA GLY A 16 1.13 -36.04 59.73
C GLY A 16 2.45 -35.45 59.19
N GLY A 17 3.25 -34.79 60.03
CA GLY A 17 4.35 -33.92 59.57
C GLY A 17 5.78 -34.46 59.69
N PHE A 18 6.61 -34.02 58.72
CA PHE A 18 7.99 -33.52 58.88
C PHE A 18 9.10 -34.33 59.62
N LEU A 19 10.17 -34.61 58.86
CA LEU A 19 11.62 -34.61 59.21
C LEU A 19 12.37 -35.87 59.75
N LYS A 20 13.45 -36.19 59.00
CA LYS A 20 14.83 -36.58 59.40
C LYS A 20 15.14 -38.02 59.90
N ARG A 21 15.89 -38.76 59.06
CA ARG A 21 17.37 -38.94 59.20
C ARG A 21 18.02 -39.33 57.85
N PHE A 22 18.97 -38.55 57.30
CA PHE A 22 20.46 -38.56 57.50
C PHE A 22 21.15 -39.80 56.85
N ARG A 23 22.31 -39.75 56.14
CA ARG A 23 23.36 -38.73 55.81
C ARG A 23 24.14 -39.22 54.55
N THR A 24 24.41 -38.44 53.48
CA THR A 24 25.63 -37.61 53.18
C THR A 24 27.00 -38.21 53.59
N PRO A 25 28.13 -37.99 52.86
CA PRO A 25 28.63 -36.69 52.33
C PRO A 25 29.24 -36.78 50.89
N ARG A 26 29.94 -35.79 50.27
CA ARG A 26 30.53 -34.49 50.68
C ARG A 26 30.25 -33.37 49.66
N SER A 27 30.26 -32.14 50.17
CA SER A 27 30.62 -30.90 49.45
C SER A 27 31.64 -30.12 50.28
N SER A 28 32.24 -29.07 49.72
CA SER A 28 33.02 -28.06 50.45
C SER A 28 32.79 -26.68 49.82
N PHE A 29 32.79 -25.65 50.67
CA PHE A 29 32.30 -24.29 50.40
C PHE A 29 33.46 -23.27 50.38
N VAL A 30 33.19 -22.03 49.94
CA VAL A 30 33.70 -20.71 50.44
C VAL A 30 33.79 -19.67 49.30
N GLU A 31 33.35 -18.44 49.60
CA GLU A 31 33.38 -17.21 48.78
C GLU A 31 34.42 -16.20 49.36
N PRO A 32 34.51 -14.93 48.93
CA PRO A 32 34.72 -14.38 47.58
C PRO A 32 35.96 -13.43 47.52
N SER A 33 36.36 -12.97 46.34
CA SER A 33 37.28 -11.81 46.19
C SER A 33 37.10 -11.07 44.85
N ALA A 34 37.52 -9.80 44.78
CA ALA A 34 37.23 -8.90 43.67
C ALA A 34 38.48 -8.44 42.89
N GLY A 35 38.26 -7.95 41.66
CA GLY A 35 39.02 -6.83 41.09
C GLY A 35 39.90 -7.06 39.85
N ALA A 36 39.98 -5.97 39.06
CA ALA A 36 40.99 -5.62 38.05
C ALA A 36 40.90 -6.19 36.61
N GLU A 37 40.98 -5.22 35.70
CA GLU A 37 41.29 -5.21 34.25
C GLU A 37 42.77 -5.63 33.96
N PRO A 38 43.27 -5.84 32.70
CA PRO A 38 43.18 -4.82 31.63
C PRO A 38 43.22 -5.22 30.12
N GLU A 39 42.91 -4.21 29.30
CA GLU A 39 43.34 -3.86 27.92
C GLU A 39 43.89 -4.90 26.93
N LEU A 40 43.38 -4.82 25.69
CA LEU A 40 44.00 -5.29 24.45
C LEU A 40 44.54 -4.11 23.60
N LYS A 41 45.78 -4.21 23.09
CA LYS A 41 46.41 -3.19 22.22
C LYS A 41 47.08 -3.81 20.98
N ARG A 42 46.73 -3.27 19.80
CA ARG A 42 47.50 -3.01 18.55
C ARG A 42 48.56 -4.06 18.08
N SER A 43 48.80 -4.31 16.79
CA SER A 43 48.85 -3.38 15.64
C SER A 43 48.75 -4.07 14.25
N ALA A 44 48.60 -3.27 13.18
CA ALA A 44 48.33 -3.70 11.80
C ALA A 44 49.56 -3.85 10.85
N ARG A 45 49.27 -4.11 9.55
CA ARG A 45 50.12 -4.23 8.33
C ARG A 45 50.34 -5.69 7.87
N ARG A 46 50.50 -6.02 6.57
CA ARG A 46 50.78 -5.19 5.36
C ARG A 46 50.14 -5.79 4.07
N ARG A 47 50.19 -5.06 2.94
CA ARG A 47 49.70 -5.48 1.60
C ARG A 47 50.75 -6.23 0.76
N ALA A 48 50.26 -7.17 -0.05
CA ALA A 48 50.76 -7.71 -1.33
C ALA A 48 49.53 -8.39 -2.02
N GLN A 49 49.23 -8.44 -3.33
CA GLN A 49 49.85 -8.02 -4.61
C GLN A 49 51.17 -8.71 -5.00
N THR A 50 51.37 -9.15 -6.24
CA THR A 50 50.50 -9.13 -7.45
C THR A 50 49.79 -10.50 -7.66
N GLU A 51 49.52 -11.16 -8.81
CA GLU A 51 49.71 -10.98 -10.28
C GLU A 51 48.66 -11.84 -11.05
N SER A 52 48.78 -11.99 -12.38
CA SER A 52 47.91 -12.79 -13.28
C SER A 52 48.72 -13.69 -14.23
N ASP A 53 48.17 -14.82 -14.71
CA ASP A 53 48.64 -15.42 -15.96
C ASP A 53 47.53 -16.25 -16.67
N ASP A 54 47.59 -16.29 -18.00
CA ASP A 54 46.63 -16.95 -18.90
C ASP A 54 47.12 -18.34 -19.36
N ARG A 55 46.19 -19.28 -19.60
CA ARG A 55 46.19 -20.13 -20.81
C ARG A 55 44.94 -21.00 -20.98
N LYS A 56 44.69 -21.36 -22.24
CA LYS A 56 43.59 -22.18 -22.75
C LYS A 56 44.09 -23.51 -23.32
N GLU A 57 43.12 -24.41 -23.56
CA GLU A 57 43.19 -25.61 -24.43
C GLU A 57 44.08 -26.76 -23.91
N ALA A 58 43.77 -28.03 -24.20
CA ALA A 58 42.79 -28.60 -25.14
C ALA A 58 41.89 -29.72 -24.53
N ARG A 59 41.15 -30.42 -25.38
CA ARG A 59 40.25 -31.57 -25.10
C ARG A 59 41.06 -32.86 -24.78
N ASP A 60 40.50 -33.92 -24.18
CA ASP A 60 39.64 -34.93 -24.85
C ASP A 60 38.84 -35.83 -23.88
N ASP A 61 38.09 -36.77 -24.46
CA ASP A 61 37.03 -37.64 -23.94
C ASP A 61 37.19 -38.33 -22.56
N ILE A 62 36.03 -38.61 -21.93
CA ILE A 62 35.68 -39.94 -21.38
C ILE A 62 34.15 -40.07 -21.27
N ALA A 63 33.60 -41.23 -21.65
CA ALA A 63 32.17 -41.55 -21.54
C ALA A 63 31.80 -42.20 -20.20
N ALA A 64 30.55 -42.03 -19.76
CA ALA A 64 30.10 -42.43 -18.42
C ALA A 64 29.74 -43.93 -18.27
N PRO A 65 30.13 -44.59 -17.16
CA PRO A 65 29.50 -45.83 -16.72
C PRO A 65 28.22 -45.57 -15.92
N ARG A 66 27.23 -46.47 -16.03
CA ARG A 66 25.98 -46.42 -15.23
C ARG A 66 26.24 -46.79 -13.77
N ALA A 67 25.53 -46.14 -12.84
CA ALA A 67 25.42 -46.57 -11.44
C ALA A 67 23.96 -46.94 -11.12
N THR A 68 23.79 -47.96 -10.28
CA THR A 68 22.54 -48.66 -9.97
C THR A 68 21.60 -47.88 -9.02
N ASN A 69 20.28 -48.01 -9.24
CA ASN A 69 19.29 -47.62 -8.24
C ASN A 69 19.29 -48.63 -7.07
N PRO A 70 19.28 -48.18 -5.80
CA PRO A 70 18.87 -49.03 -4.68
C PRO A 70 17.34 -49.20 -4.68
N GLN A 71 16.87 -50.42 -4.39
CA GLN A 71 15.43 -50.70 -4.25
C GLN A 71 14.91 -50.26 -2.87
N VAL A 72 13.68 -49.74 -2.84
CA VAL A 72 12.94 -49.45 -1.60
C VAL A 72 11.82 -50.48 -1.46
N SER A 73 11.77 -51.17 -0.31
CA SER A 73 10.75 -52.16 0.00
C SER A 73 9.51 -51.55 0.67
N PHE A 74 8.33 -52.10 0.41
CA PHE A 74 7.09 -51.76 1.09
C PHE A 74 6.42 -53.02 1.64
N LEU A 75 5.86 -52.95 2.86
CA LEU A 75 5.04 -53.98 3.52
C LEU A 75 5.57 -55.44 3.50
N GLY A 76 6.82 -55.65 3.90
CA GLY A 76 7.18 -56.78 4.76
C GLY A 76 7.05 -58.23 4.24
N ARG A 77 6.91 -58.46 2.93
CA ARG A 77 6.91 -59.82 2.35
C ARG A 77 7.67 -59.85 1.02
N ALA A 78 8.55 -60.83 0.84
CA ALA A 78 9.24 -61.05 -0.42
C ALA A 78 8.33 -61.78 -1.43
N LEU A 79 8.39 -61.38 -2.69
CA LEU A 79 7.78 -62.09 -3.82
C LEU A 79 8.88 -62.83 -4.60
N SER A 80 8.73 -64.13 -4.77
CA SER A 80 9.58 -64.97 -5.61
C SER A 80 9.13 -64.91 -7.07
N GLY A 81 10.07 -64.89 -8.01
CA GLY A 81 9.75 -64.95 -9.44
C GLY A 81 9.13 -66.28 -9.84
N GLY A 82 8.03 -66.23 -10.60
CA GLY A 82 7.24 -67.39 -10.99
C GLY A 82 5.75 -67.09 -10.98
N ASP A 83 5.30 -66.23 -11.90
CA ASP A 83 3.92 -66.09 -12.40
C ASP A 83 3.97 -65.06 -13.56
N ILE A 84 4.43 -65.53 -14.73
CA ILE A 84 4.41 -64.83 -16.01
C ILE A 84 3.95 -65.84 -17.06
N GLU A 85 2.86 -65.54 -17.77
CA GLU A 85 2.55 -66.10 -19.09
C GLU A 85 2.02 -64.96 -19.98
N ASP A 86 2.21 -65.10 -21.29
CA ASP A 86 2.05 -64.03 -22.30
C ASP A 86 0.56 -63.82 -22.71
N VAL A 87 0.16 -63.03 -23.72
CA VAL A 87 0.44 -63.16 -25.17
C VAL A 87 0.02 -61.86 -25.91
N GLU A 88 0.93 -61.32 -26.73
CA GLU A 88 0.80 -60.68 -28.08
C GLU A 88 -0.43 -59.82 -28.50
N SER A 89 -0.40 -59.04 -29.60
CA SER A 89 0.64 -58.22 -30.27
C SER A 89 -0.03 -57.42 -31.42
N THR A 90 0.56 -56.30 -31.87
CA THR A 90 0.79 -55.96 -33.30
C THR A 90 1.45 -54.58 -33.45
N GLU A 91 2.24 -54.41 -34.52
CA GLU A 91 2.96 -53.18 -34.90
C GLU A 91 2.37 -52.58 -36.18
N VAL A 92 2.87 -51.43 -36.65
CA VAL A 92 3.39 -51.20 -38.02
C VAL A 92 3.89 -49.76 -38.20
N GLU A 93 5.21 -49.65 -38.34
CA GLU A 93 6.04 -48.82 -39.23
C GLU A 93 5.79 -47.30 -39.49
N ASN A 94 6.78 -46.69 -40.14
CA ASN A 94 7.00 -45.24 -40.25
C ASN A 94 7.94 -44.96 -41.44
N ASP A 95 7.61 -44.02 -42.33
CA ASP A 95 8.47 -43.64 -43.47
C ASP A 95 8.15 -42.22 -44.02
N GLY A 96 9.07 -41.56 -44.74
CA GLY A 96 8.81 -40.22 -45.31
C GLY A 96 9.97 -39.51 -46.03
N VAL A 97 9.66 -38.60 -46.99
CA VAL A 97 10.66 -37.94 -47.88
C VAL A 97 10.35 -36.47 -48.24
N ALA A 98 11.30 -35.58 -47.91
CA ALA A 98 11.79 -34.32 -48.52
C ALA A 98 10.93 -33.26 -49.28
N ASN A 99 11.00 -32.01 -48.77
CA ASN A 99 11.34 -30.71 -49.42
C ASN A 99 10.88 -30.28 -50.84
N SER A 100 10.33 -29.04 -50.93
CA SER A 100 10.73 -28.00 -51.92
C SER A 100 10.32 -26.57 -51.44
N ILE A 101 10.54 -25.49 -52.23
CA ILE A 101 10.78 -24.10 -51.74
C ILE A 101 10.06 -23.01 -52.60
N ILE A 102 9.90 -21.80 -52.05
CA ILE A 102 9.71 -20.44 -52.68
C ILE A 102 8.28 -19.82 -52.73
N GLU A 103 7.98 -19.01 -51.70
CA GLU A 103 7.63 -17.55 -51.74
C GLU A 103 6.37 -17.00 -52.51
N PRO A 104 6.00 -15.68 -52.46
CA PRO A 104 4.62 -15.31 -52.07
C PRO A 104 3.85 -14.37 -53.03
N MET A 105 2.56 -14.09 -52.73
CA MET A 105 1.80 -12.98 -53.33
C MET A 105 0.86 -12.25 -52.35
N THR A 106 0.46 -11.02 -52.71
CA THR A 106 -0.20 -10.02 -51.87
C THR A 106 -1.54 -9.52 -52.42
N GLY A 107 -2.45 -9.09 -51.53
CA GLY A 107 -3.65 -8.30 -51.86
C GLY A 107 -4.98 -9.09 -51.71
N ALA A 108 -6.14 -8.45 -51.54
CA ALA A 108 -6.43 -7.02 -51.44
C ALA A 108 -7.67 -6.76 -50.54
N GLN A 109 -8.01 -5.48 -50.34
CA GLN A 109 -9.10 -5.04 -49.45
C GLN A 109 -10.50 -5.38 -50.01
N ALA A 110 -11.46 -5.62 -49.11
CA ALA A 110 -12.89 -5.67 -49.43
C ALA A 110 -13.66 -4.64 -48.58
N HIS A 111 -14.43 -3.77 -49.23
CA HIS A 111 -15.24 -2.75 -48.56
C HIS A 111 -16.61 -3.29 -48.12
N TYR A 112 -17.04 -2.89 -46.93
CA TYR A 112 -18.45 -3.03 -46.50
C TYR A 112 -19.35 -2.16 -47.39
N ARG A 113 -20.49 -2.72 -47.85
CA ARG A 113 -21.57 -1.92 -48.45
C ARG A 113 -22.93 -2.50 -48.08
N THR A 114 -23.72 -1.71 -47.36
CA THR A 114 -25.06 -2.07 -46.89
C THR A 114 -26.05 -2.17 -48.04
N VAL A 115 -26.99 -3.12 -47.93
CA VAL A 115 -28.21 -3.18 -48.75
C VAL A 115 -29.41 -3.20 -47.79
N VAL A 116 -30.41 -2.37 -48.09
CA VAL A 116 -31.70 -2.33 -47.38
C VAL A 116 -32.73 -3.09 -48.21
N GLY A 117 -33.68 -3.75 -47.55
CA GLY A 117 -34.83 -4.40 -48.19
C GLY A 117 -35.96 -4.57 -47.18
N ASP A 118 -37.10 -3.95 -47.47
CA ASP A 118 -38.21 -3.80 -46.53
C ASP A 118 -39.18 -4.99 -46.54
N ALA A 119 -39.92 -5.15 -45.44
CA ALA A 119 -41.15 -5.95 -45.39
C ALA A 119 -42.10 -5.36 -44.32
N GLU A 120 -43.12 -4.63 -44.77
CA GLU A 120 -44.15 -4.04 -43.90
C GLU A 120 -45.16 -5.08 -43.42
N HIS A 121 -45.63 -4.98 -42.17
CA HIS A 121 -47.00 -5.33 -41.71
C HIS A 121 -47.27 -4.47 -40.46
N GLY A 122 -48.50 -3.95 -40.26
CA GLY A 122 -48.75 -3.01 -39.15
C GLY A 122 -50.22 -2.64 -38.91
N LEU A 123 -50.43 -1.60 -38.09
CA LEU A 123 -51.71 -1.04 -37.61
C LEU A 123 -52.49 -1.96 -36.65
N ALA A 124 -53.14 -1.51 -35.57
CA ALA A 124 -53.21 -0.20 -34.88
C ALA A 124 -53.56 -0.47 -33.39
N GLY A 125 -53.50 0.45 -32.42
CA GLY A 125 -53.09 1.86 -32.41
C GLY A 125 -54.01 2.72 -31.51
N LEU A 126 -53.45 3.61 -30.69
CA LEU A 126 -54.11 4.76 -30.03
C LEU A 126 -53.04 5.71 -29.43
N ALA A 127 -53.35 7.01 -29.29
CA ALA A 127 -52.44 8.09 -28.87
C ALA A 127 -52.64 8.46 -27.36
N THR A 128 -51.95 9.40 -26.69
CA THR A 128 -51.19 10.63 -27.07
C THR A 128 -50.01 10.94 -26.13
N ASP A 129 -49.06 11.75 -26.62
CA ASP A 129 -48.23 12.81 -25.96
C ASP A 129 -47.89 12.68 -24.45
N GLU A 130 -46.62 12.75 -24.00
CA GLU A 130 -45.77 13.95 -24.07
C GLU A 130 -44.24 13.66 -23.91
N LEU A 131 -43.42 14.69 -24.23
CA LEU A 131 -42.04 14.94 -23.73
C LEU A 131 -40.92 13.91 -24.03
N ASN A 132 -40.48 13.88 -25.29
CA ASN A 132 -39.12 13.45 -25.65
C ASN A 132 -38.06 14.46 -25.15
N SER A 133 -37.04 14.01 -24.41
CA SER A 133 -35.78 14.75 -24.24
C SER A 133 -34.60 13.82 -23.90
N GLU A 134 -33.87 13.35 -24.93
CA GLU A 134 -32.60 12.65 -24.71
C GLU A 134 -31.49 13.63 -24.30
N PRO A 135 -30.62 13.28 -23.33
CA PRO A 135 -29.53 14.16 -22.90
C PRO A 135 -28.41 14.19 -23.94
N ALA A 136 -28.25 15.31 -24.64
CA ALA A 136 -27.21 15.50 -25.65
C ALA A 136 -25.80 15.27 -25.06
N TYR A 137 -25.08 14.30 -25.64
CA TYR A 137 -23.70 13.95 -25.26
C TYR A 137 -22.77 15.15 -25.45
N ARG A 138 -22.34 15.75 -24.34
CA ARG A 138 -21.29 16.78 -24.33
C ARG A 138 -19.94 16.13 -24.01
N PRO A 139 -18.90 16.27 -24.85
CA PRO A 139 -17.56 15.81 -24.48
C PRO A 139 -17.07 16.56 -23.25
N PHE A 140 -16.54 15.82 -22.27
CA PHE A 140 -16.05 16.37 -21.01
C PHE A 140 -14.78 17.19 -21.23
N VAL A 141 -14.89 18.52 -21.14
CA VAL A 141 -13.74 19.42 -21.01
C VAL A 141 -13.36 19.47 -19.53
N PRO A 142 -12.16 19.00 -19.13
CA PRO A 142 -11.74 19.09 -17.73
C PRO A 142 -11.55 20.56 -17.32
N PRO A 143 -11.92 20.96 -16.10
CA PRO A 143 -11.62 22.30 -15.60
C PRO A 143 -10.11 22.51 -15.52
N THR A 144 -9.66 23.73 -15.82
CA THR A 144 -8.26 24.13 -15.68
C THR A 144 -7.85 24.07 -14.21
N PHE A 145 -6.91 23.18 -13.89
CA PHE A 145 -6.39 23.00 -12.54
C PHE A 145 -5.54 24.21 -12.11
N ALA A 146 -6.19 25.20 -11.49
CA ALA A 146 -5.49 26.24 -10.73
C ALA A 146 -4.67 25.57 -9.61
N ARG A 147 -3.34 25.69 -9.68
CA ARG A 147 -2.43 25.00 -8.76
C ARG A 147 -2.41 25.70 -7.39
N PRO A 148 -2.60 24.98 -6.26
CA PRO A 148 -2.58 25.59 -4.94
C PRO A 148 -1.20 26.21 -4.63
N SER A 149 -1.19 27.37 -3.98
CA SER A 149 0.03 28.16 -3.71
C SER A 149 0.98 27.46 -2.74
N PHE A 150 2.27 27.79 -2.81
CA PHE A 150 3.33 27.16 -2.02
C PHE A 150 3.05 27.20 -0.50
N ALA A 151 2.52 28.32 0.01
CA ALA A 151 2.14 28.48 1.42
C ALA A 151 1.14 27.44 1.94
N SER A 152 0.31 26.84 1.07
CA SER A 152 -0.61 25.76 1.44
C SER A 152 0.06 24.39 1.64
N MET A 153 1.27 24.22 1.07
CA MET A 153 2.04 22.97 1.07
C MET A 153 2.99 22.90 2.27
N THR A 154 3.75 23.96 2.53
CA THR A 154 4.63 24.07 3.72
C THR A 154 3.83 24.01 5.02
N ALA A 155 2.68 24.69 5.07
CA ALA A 155 1.70 24.57 6.16
C ALA A 155 0.99 23.19 6.23
N GLY A 156 1.30 22.25 5.33
CA GLY A 156 0.97 20.83 5.48
C GLY A 156 2.09 20.05 6.16
N MET A 157 3.34 20.26 5.73
CA MET A 157 4.51 19.54 6.24
C MET A 157 4.82 19.89 7.71
N ALA A 158 4.87 21.19 8.05
CA ALA A 158 5.13 21.64 9.42
C ALA A 158 4.04 21.21 10.44
N ALA A 159 2.80 21.01 9.98
CA ALA A 159 1.69 20.56 10.81
C ALA A 159 1.75 19.07 11.19
N ILE A 160 2.61 18.28 10.53
CA ILE A 160 2.81 16.85 10.81
C ILE A 160 3.93 16.66 11.83
N GLU A 161 5.04 17.39 11.69
CA GLU A 161 6.23 17.21 12.55
C GLU A 161 5.99 17.67 14.01
N SER A 162 5.02 18.54 14.26
CA SER A 162 4.60 18.97 15.60
C SER A 162 3.80 17.93 16.40
N ARG A 163 3.47 16.76 15.83
CA ARG A 163 2.56 15.76 16.42
C ARG A 163 3.26 14.48 16.94
N GLY A 164 4.55 14.57 17.26
CA GLY A 164 5.36 13.48 17.82
C GLY A 164 5.22 13.25 19.33
N VAL A 165 4.47 12.22 19.72
CA VAL A 165 4.53 11.47 21.01
C VAL A 165 4.75 12.30 22.29
N SER A 166 3.65 12.66 22.97
CA SER A 166 3.71 12.93 24.41
C SER A 166 3.88 11.61 25.18
N ARG A 167 4.93 11.51 26.01
CA ARG A 167 5.15 10.37 26.92
C ARG A 167 4.47 10.63 28.26
N SER A 168 3.33 9.99 28.53
CA SER A 168 2.80 9.90 29.89
C SER A 168 3.53 8.83 30.69
N THR A 169 3.91 9.16 31.92
CA THR A 169 4.44 8.23 32.93
C THR A 169 3.57 8.40 34.17
N PRO A 170 3.09 7.34 34.84
CA PRO A 170 2.17 7.49 35.95
C PRO A 170 2.89 8.06 37.19
N VAL A 171 2.28 9.05 37.83
CA VAL A 171 2.67 9.58 39.14
C VAL A 171 1.40 9.62 40.01
N ILE A 172 1.59 9.42 41.32
CA ILE A 172 0.53 9.13 42.30
C ILE A 172 -0.02 10.44 42.89
N ASP A 173 -1.30 10.45 43.28
CA ASP A 173 -1.95 11.56 43.98
C ASP A 173 -1.32 11.86 45.35
N GLU A 174 -1.12 13.15 45.63
CA GLU A 174 -1.36 13.74 46.96
C GLU A 174 -1.60 15.26 46.82
N ALA A 175 -2.34 15.88 47.76
CA ALA A 175 -3.03 17.15 47.51
C ALA A 175 -2.73 18.27 48.53
N ALA A 176 -2.70 19.53 48.06
CA ALA A 176 -2.82 20.72 48.92
C ALA A 176 -3.22 22.02 48.18
N ALA A 177 -4.30 22.67 48.67
CA ALA A 177 -4.58 24.12 48.78
C ALA A 177 -4.50 25.12 47.58
N SER A 178 -5.35 26.14 47.65
CA SER A 178 -5.52 27.31 46.74
C SER A 178 -4.94 28.61 47.40
N PRO A 179 -5.13 29.88 46.93
CA PRO A 179 -5.97 30.42 45.84
C PRO A 179 -5.33 31.54 44.94
N LYS A 180 -6.15 32.21 44.11
CA LYS A 180 -5.85 33.39 43.27
C LYS A 180 -5.91 34.73 44.05
N PRO A 181 -5.46 35.84 43.42
CA PRO A 181 -6.29 37.07 43.33
C PRO A 181 -6.40 37.65 41.88
N GLU A 182 -6.93 38.89 41.73
CA GLU A 182 -7.52 39.45 40.49
C GLU A 182 -6.93 40.82 40.02
N THR A 183 -7.61 41.50 39.09
CA THR A 183 -7.22 42.70 38.28
C THR A 183 -7.49 44.09 38.90
N PRO A 184 -6.85 45.17 38.38
CA PRO A 184 -7.56 46.30 37.70
C PRO A 184 -6.90 46.64 36.31
N THR A 185 -7.46 47.24 35.24
CA THR A 185 -8.45 48.33 34.93
C THR A 185 -7.94 49.78 35.00
N GLU A 186 -7.99 50.53 33.86
CA GLU A 186 -8.45 51.94 33.72
C GLU A 186 -8.45 52.42 32.22
N GLU A 187 -8.97 53.62 31.92
CA GLU A 187 -9.45 54.09 30.58
C GLU A 187 -8.89 55.48 30.16
N GLU A 188 -9.13 55.94 28.90
CA GLU A 188 -9.84 57.22 28.53
C GLU A 188 -9.59 57.77 27.09
N SER A 189 -10.66 58.23 26.41
CA SER A 189 -10.74 59.37 25.44
C SER A 189 -9.99 59.34 24.06
N ASP A 190 -10.39 60.01 22.96
CA ASP A 190 -11.66 60.69 22.58
C ASP A 190 -11.79 60.95 21.04
N LEU A 191 -13.03 60.92 20.51
CA LEU A 191 -13.73 61.80 19.50
C LEU A 191 -13.04 62.30 18.17
N PHE A 192 -13.70 62.67 17.04
CA PHE A 192 -15.12 62.74 16.60
C PHE A 192 -15.28 62.83 15.04
N GLN A 193 -16.44 62.40 14.47
CA GLN A 193 -17.18 62.88 13.25
C GLN A 193 -16.51 62.90 11.83
N GLN A 194 -17.05 62.24 10.77
CA GLN A 194 -18.24 62.51 9.87
C GLN A 194 -17.97 63.56 8.75
N SER A 195 -18.52 63.51 7.51
CA SER A 195 -19.47 62.59 6.79
C SER A 195 -19.61 62.91 5.27
N ALA A 196 -19.99 61.92 4.43
CA ALA A 196 -20.87 61.99 3.20
C ALA A 196 -20.50 62.90 1.98
N ASP A 197 -21.04 62.79 0.74
CA ASP A 197 -21.57 61.68 -0.12
C ASP A 197 -21.85 62.24 -1.57
N ARG A 198 -22.04 61.38 -2.61
CA ARG A 198 -22.69 61.57 -3.95
C ARG A 198 -22.08 62.37 -5.15
N THR A 199 -21.69 61.58 -6.18
CA THR A 199 -22.17 61.50 -7.60
C THR A 199 -22.18 62.66 -8.65
N GLU A 200 -21.65 62.33 -9.85
CA GLU A 200 -22.30 62.35 -11.21
C GLU A 200 -21.88 63.33 -12.35
N SER A 201 -22.01 62.82 -13.60
CA SER A 201 -22.14 63.48 -14.93
C SER A 201 -20.92 63.77 -15.86
N GLN A 202 -21.19 63.70 -17.18
CA GLN A 202 -20.38 64.04 -18.38
C GLN A 202 -21.31 64.82 -19.37
N PRO A 203 -21.06 65.07 -20.69
CA PRO A 203 -19.88 64.97 -21.58
C PRO A 203 -19.68 66.29 -22.42
N PRO A 204 -19.49 66.31 -23.79
CA PRO A 204 -18.36 65.90 -24.65
C PRO A 204 -17.69 67.06 -25.45
N GLU A 205 -16.70 66.71 -26.32
CA GLU A 205 -16.40 67.23 -27.69
C GLU A 205 -14.88 67.48 -27.97
N VAL A 206 -14.32 67.52 -29.20
CA VAL A 206 -14.48 66.71 -30.45
C VAL A 206 -13.31 67.02 -31.45
N VAL A 207 -13.37 66.53 -32.71
CA VAL A 207 -12.48 66.78 -33.90
C VAL A 207 -11.18 65.96 -34.05
N THR A 208 -11.04 65.39 -35.26
CA THR A 208 -9.83 64.86 -35.96
C THR A 208 -9.86 65.45 -37.40
N PRO A 209 -8.82 65.45 -38.29
CA PRO A 209 -8.10 64.24 -38.76
C PRO A 209 -6.70 64.40 -39.42
N GLN A 210 -6.22 63.31 -40.06
CA GLN A 210 -5.19 63.21 -41.14
C GLN A 210 -3.70 63.44 -40.79
N GLN A 211 -2.71 62.99 -41.59
CA GLN A 211 -2.48 61.71 -42.30
C GLN A 211 -1.03 61.72 -42.90
N ARG A 212 -0.40 60.54 -43.14
CA ARG A 212 0.86 60.33 -43.93
C ARG A 212 2.16 60.89 -43.28
N THR A 213 3.40 60.47 -43.58
CA THR A 213 3.99 59.32 -44.33
C THR A 213 5.48 59.15 -43.98
N GLY A 214 6.02 57.93 -44.12
CA GLY A 214 7.42 57.72 -44.57
C GLY A 214 8.54 57.72 -43.51
N ARG A 215 9.50 56.80 -43.64
CA ARG A 215 10.75 56.73 -42.84
C ARG A 215 11.91 57.44 -43.55
N ILE A 216 12.72 58.17 -42.80
CA ILE A 216 14.18 58.35 -42.98
C ILE A 216 14.81 58.24 -41.57
N ALA A 217 16.11 57.96 -41.43
CA ALA A 217 16.75 57.66 -40.14
C ALA A 217 18.17 58.24 -40.00
N ILE A 218 18.58 58.51 -38.74
CA ILE A 218 19.97 58.72 -38.25
C ILE A 218 20.59 60.07 -38.71
N PRO A 219 21.36 60.82 -37.88
CA PRO A 219 22.19 60.38 -36.74
C PRO A 219 21.85 60.96 -35.35
N GLU A 220 22.68 60.57 -34.38
CA GLU A 220 22.67 60.91 -32.95
C GLU A 220 23.25 62.32 -32.66
N ASP A 221 22.92 62.89 -31.49
CA ASP A 221 23.95 63.33 -30.52
C ASP A 221 23.35 63.54 -29.11
N ASP A 222 24.12 63.04 -28.14
CA ASP A 222 24.05 63.04 -26.66
C ASP A 222 24.06 64.47 -26.05
N VAL A 223 23.76 64.79 -24.77
CA VAL A 223 23.49 64.03 -23.51
C VAL A 223 22.56 64.90 -22.62
N THR A 224 21.73 64.32 -21.73
CA THR A 224 21.71 64.58 -20.25
C THR A 224 20.62 63.77 -19.54
N ASP A 225 20.93 63.29 -18.34
CA ASP A 225 20.13 62.30 -17.60
C ASP A 225 19.08 62.91 -16.65
N ASP A 226 17.98 62.18 -16.45
CA ASP A 226 17.06 62.27 -15.30
C ASP A 226 16.60 60.83 -14.97
N GLU A 227 17.10 60.23 -13.87
CA GLU A 227 16.91 58.79 -13.58
C GLU A 227 15.55 58.42 -12.94
N ASP A 228 14.82 59.37 -12.35
CA ASP A 228 13.71 59.10 -11.41
C ASP A 228 12.35 58.71 -12.05
N ALA A 229 12.27 58.56 -13.38
CA ALA A 229 10.99 58.42 -14.10
C ALA A 229 10.52 56.97 -14.40
N LEU A 230 11.09 55.93 -13.75
CA LEU A 230 11.02 54.54 -14.25
C LEU A 230 10.67 53.44 -13.21
N ASN A 231 9.63 53.63 -12.40
CA ASN A 231 9.02 52.54 -11.60
C ASN A 231 7.48 52.60 -11.56
N ALA A 232 6.81 51.90 -12.49
CA ALA A 232 5.38 51.65 -12.45
C ALA A 232 5.06 50.25 -13.03
N PRO A 233 4.44 49.32 -12.27
CA PRO A 233 4.15 47.98 -12.75
C PRO A 233 2.92 47.94 -13.67
N MET A 234 2.96 47.06 -14.68
CA MET A 234 1.87 46.79 -15.63
C MET A 234 1.35 45.35 -15.46
N PRO A 235 0.06 45.08 -15.76
CA PRO A 235 -0.62 43.89 -15.24
C PRO A 235 -0.28 42.59 -15.97
N GLY A 236 -0.11 41.50 -15.22
CA GLY A 236 -0.14 40.13 -15.75
C GLY A 236 0.78 39.11 -15.06
N ARG A 237 1.82 39.56 -14.35
CA ARG A 237 2.77 38.73 -13.62
C ARG A 237 2.94 39.25 -12.19
N PRO A 238 3.05 38.39 -11.15
CA PRO A 238 3.29 38.83 -9.78
C PRO A 238 4.69 39.46 -9.64
N GLU A 239 4.78 40.52 -8.83
CA GLU A 239 6.04 41.20 -8.54
C GLU A 239 6.70 40.63 -7.27
N LEU A 240 7.99 40.31 -7.38
CA LEU A 240 8.82 39.79 -6.31
C LEU A 240 9.64 40.94 -5.69
N VAL A 241 9.12 41.50 -4.60
CA VAL A 241 9.71 42.67 -3.92
C VAL A 241 10.97 42.32 -3.13
N SER A 242 11.11 41.08 -2.66
CA SER A 242 12.25 40.61 -1.85
C SER A 242 12.55 39.13 -2.08
N VAL A 243 13.74 38.66 -1.70
CA VAL A 243 14.15 37.25 -1.89
C VAL A 243 13.38 36.32 -0.94
N GLU A 244 13.00 36.83 0.23
CA GLU A 244 12.22 36.15 1.27
C GLU A 244 10.76 35.92 0.84
N SER A 245 10.29 36.65 -0.18
CA SER A 245 8.98 36.46 -0.81
C SER A 245 8.97 35.34 -1.86
N LEU A 246 10.14 34.79 -2.21
CA LEU A 246 10.27 33.69 -3.17
C LEU A 246 9.96 32.35 -2.46
N PRO A 247 9.21 31.42 -3.08
CA PRO A 247 9.05 30.06 -2.56
C PRO A 247 10.40 29.38 -2.33
N GLU A 248 10.51 28.56 -1.27
CA GLU A 248 11.73 27.80 -0.98
C GLU A 248 12.13 26.93 -2.18
N PHE A 249 13.39 27.04 -2.61
CA PHE A 249 13.86 26.49 -3.87
C PHE A 249 15.14 25.66 -3.67
N LYS A 250 15.19 24.47 -4.29
CA LYS A 250 16.31 23.53 -4.12
C LYS A 250 17.60 24.05 -4.76
N ARG A 251 17.52 24.84 -5.84
CA ARG A 251 18.68 25.45 -6.54
C ARG A 251 18.29 26.46 -7.62
N ILE A 252 19.27 27.25 -8.07
CA ILE A 252 19.19 28.08 -9.28
C ILE A 252 19.53 27.22 -10.50
N LEU A 253 18.72 27.30 -11.56
CA LEU A 253 18.87 26.54 -12.81
C LEU A 253 19.77 27.21 -13.86
N THR A 254 20.03 28.50 -13.66
CA THR A 254 20.61 29.46 -14.62
C THR A 254 21.90 30.07 -14.09
N VAL A 255 22.71 29.27 -13.41
CA VAL A 255 24.00 29.68 -12.82
C VAL A 255 25.04 30.06 -13.87
N ALA A 256 26.16 30.63 -13.41
CA ALA A 256 27.30 30.96 -14.27
C ALA A 256 28.08 29.73 -14.75
N ASP A 257 27.95 28.63 -14.02
CA ASP A 257 28.84 27.48 -14.01
C ASP A 257 28.38 26.40 -15.02
N ASP A 258 29.27 25.49 -15.45
CA ASP A 258 28.99 24.52 -16.53
C ASP A 258 27.77 23.60 -16.27
N ASP A 259 27.37 23.40 -15.02
CA ASP A 259 26.21 22.59 -14.61
C ASP A 259 24.83 23.28 -14.78
N ALA A 260 24.79 24.52 -15.29
CA ALA A 260 23.55 25.26 -15.53
C ALA A 260 22.58 24.45 -16.40
N ALA A 261 21.38 24.21 -15.86
CA ALA A 261 20.30 23.49 -16.54
C ALA A 261 19.69 24.30 -17.70
N LEU A 262 19.83 25.63 -17.65
CA LEU A 262 19.75 26.49 -18.84
C LEU A 262 20.98 27.42 -18.86
N ARG A 263 21.85 27.22 -19.85
CA ARG A 263 23.02 28.09 -20.08
C ARG A 263 22.58 29.41 -20.73
N ILE A 264 22.75 30.52 -20.01
CA ILE A 264 22.36 31.86 -20.50
C ILE A 264 23.52 32.87 -20.43
N PRO A 265 23.54 33.88 -21.34
CA PRO A 265 24.57 34.92 -21.37
C PRO A 265 24.71 35.68 -20.05
N ALA A 266 25.91 36.14 -19.73
CA ALA A 266 26.17 36.92 -18.52
C ALA A 266 25.37 38.25 -18.46
N SER A 267 25.06 38.85 -19.63
CA SER A 267 24.15 39.99 -19.74
C SER A 267 22.71 39.65 -19.37
N ALA A 268 22.22 38.45 -19.73
CA ALA A 268 20.88 38.00 -19.39
C ALA A 268 20.74 37.66 -17.89
N ARG A 269 21.80 37.18 -17.24
CA ARG A 269 21.81 36.88 -15.79
C ARG A 269 21.60 38.09 -14.87
N LYS A 270 21.75 39.32 -15.38
CA LYS A 270 21.35 40.54 -14.65
C LYS A 270 19.82 40.73 -14.62
N GLN A 271 19.13 40.17 -15.62
CA GLN A 271 17.73 40.49 -15.96
C GLN A 271 16.79 39.27 -15.94
N PHE A 272 17.31 38.08 -15.70
CA PHE A 272 16.56 36.83 -15.65
C PHE A 272 17.25 35.80 -14.76
N VAL A 273 16.47 35.13 -13.91
CA VAL A 273 16.86 33.93 -13.17
C VAL A 273 15.72 32.91 -13.18
N ALA A 274 16.06 31.63 -13.20
CA ALA A 274 15.14 30.52 -13.05
C ALA A 274 15.56 29.66 -11.84
N VAL A 275 14.62 29.35 -10.96
CA VAL A 275 14.83 28.56 -9.72
C VAL A 275 13.97 27.30 -9.73
N GLU A 276 14.49 26.20 -9.20
CA GLU A 276 13.79 24.91 -9.13
C GLU A 276 13.18 24.69 -7.75
N LEU A 277 11.84 24.69 -7.64
CA LEU A 277 11.15 24.45 -6.36
C LEU A 277 11.17 22.97 -5.98
N GLN A 278 10.89 22.14 -6.99
CA GLN A 278 10.91 20.68 -6.94
C GLN A 278 11.32 20.18 -8.34
N PRO A 279 11.85 18.96 -8.49
CA PRO A 279 12.52 18.58 -9.73
C PRO A 279 11.64 18.68 -10.99
N GLY A 280 12.14 19.40 -11.99
CA GLY A 280 11.41 19.68 -13.23
C GLY A 280 10.24 20.65 -13.08
N VAL A 281 10.13 21.38 -11.97
CA VAL A 281 9.15 22.46 -11.77
C VAL A 281 9.86 23.73 -11.28
N ALA A 282 9.84 24.75 -12.13
CA ALA A 282 10.57 26.00 -11.90
C ALA A 282 9.65 27.21 -11.71
N VAL A 283 10.21 28.25 -11.11
CA VAL A 283 9.70 29.62 -11.19
C VAL A 283 10.75 30.45 -11.94
N THR A 284 10.31 31.33 -12.83
CA THR A 284 11.18 32.33 -13.47
C THR A 284 10.95 33.70 -12.85
N VAL A 285 12.01 34.49 -12.73
CA VAL A 285 11.99 35.87 -12.25
C VAL A 285 12.77 36.71 -13.24
N ALA A 286 12.17 37.79 -13.75
CA ALA A 286 12.78 38.64 -14.77
C ALA A 286 12.56 40.13 -14.50
N SER A 287 13.43 41.00 -15.02
CA SER A 287 13.11 42.43 -15.06
C SER A 287 12.02 42.70 -16.10
N SER A 288 11.14 43.68 -15.85
CA SER A 288 9.98 43.98 -16.70
C SER A 288 10.41 44.15 -18.17
N ARG A 289 11.47 44.94 -18.40
CA ARG A 289 12.12 45.18 -19.70
C ARG A 289 12.72 43.93 -20.36
N PHE A 290 13.00 42.86 -19.62
CA PHE A 290 13.50 41.59 -20.17
C PHE A 290 12.39 40.58 -20.43
N ALA A 291 11.35 40.56 -19.60
CA ALA A 291 10.20 39.67 -19.72
C ALA A 291 9.31 39.93 -20.96
N GLU A 292 9.59 41.02 -21.68
CA GLU A 292 9.02 41.39 -22.98
C GLU A 292 9.91 41.00 -24.19
N LYS A 293 11.20 40.70 -23.97
CA LYS A 293 12.15 40.37 -25.05
C LYS A 293 11.88 38.97 -25.59
N ALA A 294 12.00 38.78 -26.90
CA ALA A 294 11.89 37.45 -27.54
C ALA A 294 12.85 36.39 -26.95
N GLN A 295 13.98 36.83 -26.39
CA GLN A 295 14.93 35.98 -25.65
C GLN A 295 14.29 35.30 -24.42
N TYR A 296 13.39 35.98 -23.70
CA TYR A 296 12.68 35.40 -22.56
C TYR A 296 11.80 34.22 -23.00
N ALA A 297 11.00 34.39 -24.06
CA ALA A 297 10.18 33.31 -24.61
C ALA A 297 11.01 32.12 -25.11
N THR A 298 12.24 32.38 -25.56
CA THR A 298 13.22 31.34 -25.92
C THR A 298 13.66 30.58 -24.67
N PHE A 299 14.02 31.27 -23.59
CA PHE A 299 14.41 30.62 -22.33
C PHE A 299 13.28 29.79 -21.68
N ILE A 300 12.02 30.24 -21.73
CA ILE A 300 10.88 29.44 -21.26
C ILE A 300 10.72 28.16 -22.11
N LYS A 301 10.88 28.27 -23.43
CA LYS A 301 10.85 27.12 -24.35
C LYS A 301 12.01 26.15 -24.09
N ASP A 302 13.21 26.67 -23.85
CA ASP A 302 14.42 25.87 -23.61
C ASP A 302 14.38 25.17 -22.24
N LEU A 303 13.79 25.80 -21.21
CA LEU A 303 13.45 25.11 -19.96
C LEU A 303 12.50 23.94 -20.22
N GLY A 304 11.43 24.17 -21.00
CA GLY A 304 10.51 23.11 -21.41
C GLY A 304 11.18 21.98 -22.20
N ALA A 305 12.15 22.30 -23.06
CA ALA A 305 12.95 21.31 -23.81
C ALA A 305 13.91 20.49 -22.91
N ASN A 306 14.24 21.00 -21.73
CA ASN A 306 15.01 20.28 -20.69
C ASN A 306 14.09 19.55 -19.67
N ASP A 307 12.81 19.30 -20.02
CA ASP A 307 11.75 18.78 -19.14
C ASP A 307 11.54 19.62 -17.86
N ILE A 308 11.77 20.93 -17.90
CA ILE A 308 11.51 21.85 -16.77
C ILE A 308 10.25 22.65 -17.06
N LEU A 309 9.16 22.31 -16.36
CA LEU A 309 7.91 23.03 -16.43
C LEU A 309 7.98 24.31 -15.59
N VAL A 310 7.95 25.47 -16.24
CA VAL A 310 7.72 26.74 -15.55
C VAL A 310 6.30 26.75 -15.00
N ARG A 311 6.17 26.90 -13.67
CA ARG A 311 4.92 26.96 -12.93
C ARG A 311 4.33 28.37 -12.95
N GLU A 312 5.21 29.37 -12.85
CA GLU A 312 4.89 30.73 -12.47
C GLU A 312 6.00 31.66 -12.96
N GLU A 313 5.62 32.83 -13.45
CA GLU A 313 6.50 33.82 -14.07
C GLU A 313 6.40 35.14 -13.31
N MET A 314 7.44 35.50 -12.57
CA MET A 314 7.48 36.69 -11.71
C MET A 314 8.29 37.82 -12.35
N ILE A 315 7.99 39.05 -11.94
CA ILE A 315 8.79 40.25 -12.27
C ILE A 315 9.55 40.72 -11.04
N ALA A 316 10.78 41.21 -11.20
CA ALA A 316 11.56 41.80 -10.10
C ALA A 316 12.57 42.84 -10.62
N THR A 317 13.09 43.68 -9.73
CA THR A 317 14.21 44.58 -10.06
C THR A 317 15.51 43.78 -10.28
N GLU A 318 16.45 44.34 -11.06
CA GLU A 318 17.77 43.70 -11.25
C GLU A 318 18.53 43.50 -9.93
N ALA A 319 18.25 44.33 -8.91
CA ALA A 319 18.80 44.19 -7.56
C ALA A 319 18.29 42.93 -6.85
N VAL A 320 16.99 42.61 -6.95
CA VAL A 320 16.42 41.37 -6.39
C VAL A 320 16.93 40.14 -7.15
N ILE A 321 17.06 40.21 -8.47
CA ILE A 321 17.64 39.13 -9.28
C ILE A 321 19.11 38.89 -8.89
N ALA A 322 19.89 39.96 -8.71
CA ALA A 322 21.26 39.87 -8.20
C ALA A 322 21.31 39.29 -6.78
N ALA A 323 20.36 39.64 -5.91
CA ALA A 323 20.27 39.09 -4.56
C ALA A 323 19.96 37.58 -4.55
N ILE A 324 19.09 37.09 -5.44
CA ILE A 324 18.85 35.64 -5.64
C ILE A 324 20.17 34.93 -6.03
N TYR A 325 20.95 35.50 -6.95
CA TYR A 325 22.25 34.94 -7.34
C TYR A 325 23.33 35.05 -6.25
N ALA A 326 23.29 36.10 -5.42
CA ALA A 326 24.21 36.31 -4.31
C ALA A 326 23.88 35.42 -3.09
N GLY A 327 22.62 35.01 -2.92
CA GLY A 327 22.10 34.15 -1.86
C GLY A 327 22.59 32.69 -1.87
N LYS A 328 23.84 32.41 -2.26
CA LYS A 328 24.47 31.07 -2.32
C LYS A 328 24.63 30.36 -0.95
N SER A 329 23.94 30.80 0.10
CA SER A 329 24.23 30.44 1.51
C SER A 329 23.05 29.84 2.29
N ALA A 330 22.17 29.07 1.64
CA ALA A 330 21.12 28.29 2.32
C ALA A 330 20.68 27.00 1.58
N SER A 331 21.63 26.17 1.10
CA SER A 331 21.39 24.75 0.70
C SER A 331 22.56 24.06 -0.02
N SER A 332 23.60 24.78 -0.44
CA SER A 332 24.70 24.25 -1.28
C SER A 332 25.71 23.37 -0.52
N ALA A 333 25.21 22.25 0.03
CA ALA A 333 25.97 21.13 0.54
C ALA A 333 25.86 19.90 -0.38
N ASN A 334 25.91 20.10 -1.70
CA ASN A 334 26.33 19.05 -2.66
C ASN A 334 26.75 19.63 -4.01
N SER A 335 27.91 19.18 -4.49
CA SER A 335 28.47 19.49 -5.81
C SER A 335 27.87 18.62 -6.92
N VAL A 336 27.72 19.17 -8.13
CA VAL A 336 27.61 18.43 -9.42
C VAL A 336 26.63 17.23 -9.40
N VAL A 337 25.33 17.51 -9.25
CA VAL A 337 24.27 16.48 -9.33
C VAL A 337 24.06 16.05 -10.79
N ARG A 338 24.76 14.97 -11.19
CA ARG A 338 24.64 14.27 -12.49
C ARG A 338 23.19 13.92 -12.80
N GLU A 339 22.82 13.80 -14.07
CA GLU A 339 21.42 13.58 -14.47
C GLU A 339 20.78 12.33 -13.82
N ALA A 340 21.50 11.21 -13.72
CA ALA A 340 21.05 10.02 -12.99
C ALA A 340 20.79 10.31 -11.50
N SER A 341 21.63 11.13 -10.87
CA SER A 341 21.46 11.57 -9.48
C SER A 341 20.24 12.50 -9.32
N ARG A 342 19.90 13.30 -10.35
CA ARG A 342 18.61 14.03 -10.39
C ARG A 342 17.45 13.04 -10.48
N ALA A 343 17.48 12.11 -11.44
CA ALA A 343 16.45 11.09 -11.62
C ALA A 343 16.17 10.26 -10.34
N ILE A 344 17.23 9.85 -9.63
CA ILE A 344 17.13 9.21 -8.30
C ILE A 344 16.51 10.15 -7.26
N GLY A 345 16.90 11.43 -7.24
CA GLY A 345 16.29 12.45 -6.38
C GLY A 345 14.78 12.57 -6.59
N ASN A 346 14.32 12.59 -7.85
CA ASN A 346 12.90 12.67 -8.20
C ASN A 346 12.13 11.44 -7.70
N PHE A 347 12.71 10.25 -7.83
CA PHE A 347 12.13 9.01 -7.29
C PHE A 347 12.03 9.06 -5.76
N ARG A 348 13.09 9.53 -5.08
CA ARG A 348 13.10 9.69 -3.62
C ARG A 348 12.05 10.71 -3.15
N ASP A 349 12.00 11.91 -3.73
CA ASP A 349 11.01 12.95 -3.39
C ASP A 349 9.57 12.39 -3.39
N ILE A 350 9.22 11.55 -4.37
CA ILE A 350 7.89 10.92 -4.47
C ILE A 350 7.67 9.86 -3.39
N VAL A 351 8.68 9.05 -3.06
CA VAL A 351 8.62 8.03 -2.00
C VAL A 351 8.57 8.68 -0.61
N GLU A 352 9.34 9.74 -0.37
CA GLU A 352 9.31 10.51 0.88
C GLU A 352 7.94 11.17 1.09
N ALA A 353 7.35 11.74 0.04
CA ALA A 353 5.98 12.24 0.07
C ALA A 353 4.97 11.14 0.39
N ALA A 354 5.03 9.99 -0.30
CA ALA A 354 4.14 8.85 -0.06
C ALA A 354 4.22 8.32 1.38
N HIS A 355 5.45 8.19 1.91
CA HIS A 355 5.69 7.81 3.30
C HIS A 355 5.09 8.82 4.28
N SER A 356 5.26 10.13 4.03
CA SER A 356 4.71 11.19 4.90
C SER A 356 3.18 11.22 4.97
N PHE A 357 2.49 10.75 3.92
CA PHE A 357 1.03 10.57 3.90
C PHE A 357 0.56 9.23 4.48
N GLY A 358 1.47 8.32 4.84
CA GLY A 358 1.12 6.95 5.27
C GLY A 358 0.53 6.10 4.14
N ALA A 359 1.04 6.25 2.91
CA ALA A 359 0.58 5.48 1.76
C ALA A 359 1.03 4.02 1.81
N SER A 360 0.15 3.09 1.43
CA SER A 360 0.50 1.67 1.26
C SER A 360 1.12 1.37 -0.10
N ASP A 361 0.68 2.08 -1.14
CA ASP A 361 1.10 1.85 -2.52
C ASP A 361 1.25 3.19 -3.27
N ILE A 362 2.31 3.33 -4.06
CA ILE A 362 2.47 4.37 -5.08
C ILE A 362 2.15 3.74 -6.43
N HIS A 363 1.34 4.42 -7.25
CA HIS A 363 1.01 4.03 -8.61
C HIS A 363 1.45 5.13 -9.58
N PHE A 364 2.17 4.75 -10.63
CA PHE A 364 2.57 5.60 -11.74
C PHE A 364 1.74 5.19 -12.97
N GLU A 365 0.69 5.97 -13.29
CA GLU A 365 -0.23 5.69 -14.40
C GLU A 365 0.06 6.60 -15.62
N PRO A 366 1.00 6.25 -16.53
CA PRO A 366 1.20 6.96 -17.79
C PRO A 366 0.07 6.60 -18.77
N ARG A 367 -0.94 7.46 -18.87
CA ARG A 367 -2.09 7.25 -19.76
C ARG A 367 -1.84 7.91 -21.12
N GLU A 368 -1.97 7.13 -22.19
CA GLU A 368 -1.35 7.42 -23.49
C GLU A 368 -1.76 8.73 -24.16
N PHE A 369 -2.97 9.22 -23.89
CA PHE A 369 -3.53 10.45 -24.47
C PHE A 369 -2.92 11.75 -23.93
N HIS A 370 -1.98 11.68 -22.98
CA HIS A 370 -1.30 12.84 -22.40
C HIS A 370 0.23 12.62 -22.30
N ASN A 371 1.00 13.71 -22.37
CA ASN A 371 2.45 13.68 -22.08
C ASN A 371 2.76 13.72 -20.57
N GLU A 372 1.79 13.33 -19.75
CA GLU A 372 1.86 13.32 -18.28
C GLU A 372 1.65 11.90 -17.73
N VAL A 373 2.28 11.63 -16.58
CA VAL A 373 1.99 10.48 -15.72
C VAL A 373 1.14 10.98 -14.56
N GLU A 374 0.02 10.30 -14.27
CA GLU A 374 -0.69 10.54 -13.02
C GLU A 374 -0.02 9.71 -11.91
N VAL A 375 0.65 10.39 -10.98
CA VAL A 375 1.27 9.77 -9.79
C VAL A 375 0.24 9.78 -8.67
N ARG A 376 -0.07 8.60 -8.13
CA ARG A 376 -1.18 8.39 -7.21
C ARG A 376 -0.74 7.56 -6.01
N PHE A 377 -1.27 7.89 -4.85
CA PHE A 377 -1.01 7.17 -3.61
C PHE A 377 -2.28 6.48 -3.12
N ARG A 378 -2.14 5.24 -2.62
CA ARG A 378 -3.18 4.57 -1.86
C ARG A 378 -3.02 4.91 -0.37
N VAL A 379 -4.00 5.59 0.22
CA VAL A 379 -3.97 5.99 1.64
C VAL A 379 -5.27 5.57 2.30
N ASN A 380 -5.17 4.79 3.40
CA ASN A 380 -6.33 4.16 4.06
C ASN A 380 -7.25 3.38 3.09
N GLY A 381 -6.68 2.75 2.05
CA GLY A 381 -7.39 2.00 1.01
C GLY A 381 -7.85 2.81 -0.20
N ASP A 382 -8.20 4.09 -0.01
CA ASP A 382 -8.60 5.03 -1.06
C ASP A 382 -7.44 5.42 -1.99
N MET A 383 -7.74 5.78 -3.24
CA MET A 383 -6.75 6.15 -4.27
C MET A 383 -6.81 7.63 -4.65
N TYR A 384 -5.76 8.38 -4.28
CA TYR A 384 -5.65 9.82 -4.51
C TYR A 384 -4.54 10.16 -5.50
N THR A 385 -4.76 11.16 -6.35
CA THR A 385 -3.73 11.76 -7.18
C THR A 385 -2.90 12.72 -6.33
N PHE A 386 -1.59 12.52 -6.34
CA PHE A 386 -0.59 13.39 -5.70
C PHE A 386 -0.10 14.45 -6.69
N SER A 387 0.29 14.02 -7.89
CA SER A 387 0.81 14.93 -8.92
C SER A 387 0.55 14.41 -10.33
N ARG A 388 0.59 15.32 -11.30
CA ARG A 388 0.81 14.98 -12.71
C ARG A 388 2.18 15.51 -13.12
N MET A 389 2.98 14.66 -13.77
CA MET A 389 4.38 14.94 -14.05
C MET A 389 4.73 14.55 -15.50
N PRO A 390 5.57 15.31 -16.22
CA PRO A 390 5.99 14.99 -17.58
C PRO A 390 6.54 13.56 -17.74
N LYS A 391 6.13 12.88 -18.80
CA LYS A 391 6.42 11.46 -19.09
C LYS A 391 7.92 11.16 -19.18
N GLY A 392 8.73 12.10 -19.66
CA GLY A 392 10.19 12.02 -19.70
C GLY A 392 10.83 11.92 -18.32
N ILE A 393 10.44 12.80 -17.39
CA ILE A 393 10.96 12.86 -16.02
C ILE A 393 10.69 11.56 -15.27
N VAL A 394 9.42 11.12 -15.26
CA VAL A 394 9.02 9.92 -14.53
C VAL A 394 9.67 8.68 -15.12
N ARG A 395 9.77 8.58 -16.46
CA ARG A 395 10.52 7.49 -17.09
C ARG A 395 11.98 7.47 -16.63
N ARG A 396 12.69 8.61 -16.65
CA ARG A 396 14.09 8.66 -16.17
C ARG A 396 14.22 8.27 -14.70
N ALA A 397 13.33 8.76 -13.84
CA ALA A 397 13.30 8.43 -12.41
C ALA A 397 13.11 6.91 -12.16
N LEU A 398 12.15 6.30 -12.85
CA LEU A 398 11.88 4.86 -12.76
C LEU A 398 13.04 4.01 -13.31
N PHE A 399 13.63 4.40 -14.45
CA PHE A 399 14.81 3.73 -15.01
C PHE A 399 16.01 3.77 -14.04
N ALA A 400 16.33 4.93 -13.47
CA ALA A 400 17.45 5.08 -12.55
C ALA A 400 17.21 4.33 -11.23
N ALA A 401 16.00 4.40 -10.67
CA ALA A 401 15.65 3.69 -9.45
C ALA A 401 15.75 2.16 -9.60
N TYR A 402 15.24 1.60 -10.69
CA TYR A 402 15.29 0.15 -10.93
C TYR A 402 16.71 -0.34 -11.22
N SER A 403 17.56 0.45 -11.90
CA SER A 403 18.93 0.06 -12.21
C SER A 403 19.90 0.23 -11.02
N ASP A 404 19.77 1.33 -10.26
CA ASP A 404 20.79 1.76 -9.29
C ASP A 404 20.42 1.50 -7.82
N LEU A 405 19.13 1.33 -7.49
CA LEU A 405 18.66 1.19 -6.10
C LEU A 405 18.13 -0.21 -5.74
N VAL A 406 17.98 -1.11 -6.71
CA VAL A 406 17.42 -2.45 -6.46
C VAL A 406 18.41 -3.34 -5.70
N GLN A 407 17.88 -4.05 -4.70
CA GLN A 407 18.61 -5.11 -4.00
C GLN A 407 18.96 -6.23 -4.97
N ARG A 408 20.26 -6.52 -5.08
CA ARG A 408 20.79 -7.58 -5.97
C ARG A 408 20.06 -8.91 -5.78
N ASN A 409 19.80 -9.59 -6.89
CA ASN A 409 19.10 -10.87 -6.97
C ASN A 409 17.60 -10.81 -6.58
N THR A 410 17.01 -9.62 -6.46
CA THR A 410 15.54 -9.45 -6.32
C THR A 410 14.86 -8.95 -7.59
N ASN A 411 15.63 -8.37 -8.52
CA ASN A 411 15.17 -7.94 -9.84
C ASN A 411 14.94 -9.12 -10.79
N SER A 412 13.83 -9.09 -11.53
CA SER A 412 13.54 -10.02 -12.63
C SER A 412 14.21 -9.65 -13.97
N GLY A 413 15.11 -8.66 -13.99
CA GLY A 413 15.79 -8.20 -15.19
C GLY A 413 16.83 -7.11 -14.87
N ASN A 414 17.81 -6.93 -15.76
CA ASN A 414 18.98 -6.10 -15.50
C ASN A 414 18.74 -4.58 -15.58
N SER A 415 17.60 -4.15 -16.10
CA SER A 415 17.17 -2.74 -16.22
C SER A 415 15.65 -2.68 -16.32
N PHE A 416 15.06 -1.49 -16.12
CA PHE A 416 13.63 -1.30 -16.32
C PHE A 416 13.26 -1.45 -17.80
N GLN A 417 12.22 -2.22 -18.10
CA GLN A 417 11.74 -2.51 -19.45
C GLN A 417 10.22 -2.33 -19.50
N PRO A 418 9.72 -1.14 -19.91
CA PRO A 418 8.28 -0.86 -20.03
C PRO A 418 7.46 -1.86 -20.87
N SER A 419 8.12 -2.66 -21.73
CA SER A 419 7.51 -3.69 -22.56
C SER A 419 7.36 -5.06 -21.87
N ALA A 420 7.84 -5.24 -20.64
CA ALA A 420 7.89 -6.51 -19.94
C ALA A 420 7.31 -6.43 -18.52
N PRO A 421 6.63 -7.48 -18.03
CA PRO A 421 6.33 -7.61 -16.60
C PRO A 421 7.63 -7.71 -15.78
N GLN A 422 7.76 -6.93 -14.72
CA GLN A 422 8.96 -6.94 -13.88
C GLN A 422 8.67 -6.76 -12.39
N SER A 423 9.50 -7.40 -11.56
CA SER A 423 9.47 -7.33 -10.11
C SER A 423 10.86 -7.02 -9.54
N ALA A 424 10.91 -6.31 -8.41
CA ALA A 424 12.14 -5.97 -7.69
C ALA A 424 11.86 -5.57 -6.23
N MET A 425 12.90 -5.55 -5.38
CA MET A 425 12.89 -4.92 -4.06
C MET A 425 13.87 -3.75 -4.03
N ILE A 426 13.42 -2.56 -3.64
CA ILE A 426 14.26 -1.36 -3.45
C ILE A 426 14.26 -0.97 -1.95
N PRO A 427 15.32 -1.26 -1.19
CA PRO A 427 15.50 -0.73 0.15
C PRO A 427 15.92 0.75 0.07
N LEU A 428 15.15 1.63 0.72
CA LEU A 428 15.41 3.07 0.77
C LEU A 428 15.38 3.57 2.22
N VAL A 429 16.24 4.53 2.55
CA VAL A 429 16.15 5.28 3.82
C VAL A 429 15.44 6.60 3.54
N VAL A 430 14.37 6.87 4.27
CA VAL A 430 13.49 8.04 4.20
C VAL A 430 13.55 8.75 5.55
N LYS A 431 14.18 9.92 5.60
CA LYS A 431 14.57 10.61 6.86
C LYS A 431 15.31 9.67 7.83
N THR A 432 14.61 9.12 8.83
CA THR A 432 15.14 8.20 9.86
C THR A 432 14.72 6.76 9.66
N ASP A 433 13.74 6.49 8.79
CA ASP A 433 13.10 5.19 8.65
C ASP A 433 13.59 4.47 7.40
N THR A 434 13.69 3.15 7.47
CA THR A 434 13.97 2.31 6.31
C THR A 434 12.65 1.81 5.75
N VAL A 435 12.42 2.03 4.46
CA VAL A 435 11.24 1.57 3.71
C VAL A 435 11.71 0.61 2.61
N ASN A 436 11.15 -0.59 2.59
CA ASN A 436 11.39 -1.57 1.53
C ASN A 436 10.28 -1.46 0.49
N LEU A 437 10.61 -0.99 -0.72
CA LEU A 437 9.65 -0.86 -1.80
C LEU A 437 9.57 -2.17 -2.60
N ARG A 438 8.42 -2.85 -2.58
CA ARG A 438 8.15 -3.97 -3.51
C ARG A 438 7.66 -3.40 -4.83
N TRP A 439 8.52 -3.42 -5.84
CA TRP A 439 8.22 -3.00 -7.21
C TRP A 439 7.44 -4.09 -7.95
N GLN A 440 6.41 -3.66 -8.67
CA GLN A 440 5.73 -4.42 -9.72
C GLN A 440 5.49 -3.48 -10.90
N SER A 441 5.78 -3.91 -12.11
CA SER A 441 5.45 -3.18 -13.33
C SER A 441 4.99 -4.11 -14.44
N SER A 442 4.14 -3.60 -15.33
CA SER A 442 3.58 -4.36 -16.45
C SER A 442 3.44 -3.49 -17.71
N PRO A 443 3.53 -4.08 -18.92
CA PRO A 443 3.20 -3.38 -20.14
C PRO A 443 1.69 -3.14 -20.23
N LEU A 444 1.31 -2.01 -20.80
CA LEU A 444 -0.07 -1.69 -21.18
C LEU A 444 -0.12 -1.38 -22.67
N VAL A 445 -1.29 -1.51 -23.29
CA VAL A 445 -1.55 -0.98 -24.65
C VAL A 445 -1.13 0.50 -24.73
N GLY A 446 -1.34 1.26 -23.65
CA GLY A 446 -0.99 2.68 -23.54
C GLY A 446 0.42 3.02 -23.02
N GLY A 447 1.32 2.04 -22.91
CA GLY A 447 2.65 2.19 -22.30
C GLY A 447 2.93 1.14 -21.24
N TYR A 448 2.82 1.51 -19.96
CA TYR A 448 3.16 0.65 -18.82
C TYR A 448 2.41 1.08 -17.55
N ASP A 449 2.33 0.22 -16.53
CA ASP A 449 2.05 0.60 -15.13
C ASP A 449 3.29 0.35 -14.28
N VAL A 450 3.53 1.18 -13.26
CA VAL A 450 4.41 0.81 -12.14
C VAL A 450 3.69 1.04 -10.83
N THR A 451 3.65 -0.01 -10.01
CA THR A 451 3.13 0.01 -8.64
C THR A 451 4.26 -0.33 -7.67
N LEU A 452 4.49 0.54 -6.67
CA LEU A 452 5.44 0.32 -5.59
C LEU A 452 4.67 0.17 -4.27
N ARG A 453 4.74 -1.00 -3.62
CA ARG A 453 4.22 -1.16 -2.26
C ARG A 453 5.27 -0.73 -1.25
N LEU A 454 4.90 0.14 -0.32
CA LEU A 454 5.74 0.51 0.83
C LEU A 454 5.59 -0.56 1.91
N LEU A 455 6.71 -1.20 2.27
CA LEU A 455 6.81 -2.13 3.40
C LEU A 455 7.75 -1.54 4.45
N ASP A 456 7.45 -1.78 5.72
CA ASP A 456 8.28 -1.35 6.85
C ASP A 456 9.60 -2.13 6.87
N GLY A 457 10.71 -1.41 6.71
CA GLY A 457 12.07 -1.92 6.77
C GLY A 457 12.80 -1.56 8.06
N ASN A 458 12.12 -1.03 9.09
CA ASN A 458 12.75 -0.66 10.36
C ASN A 458 13.00 -1.89 11.25
N PHE A 459 13.95 -2.74 10.82
CA PHE A 459 14.34 -4.00 11.45
C PHE A 459 14.73 -3.92 12.95
N LYS A 460 14.96 -2.71 13.49
CA LYS A 460 15.45 -2.51 14.87
C LYS A 460 14.34 -2.38 15.91
N ASN A 461 13.20 -1.80 15.53
CA ASN A 461 12.08 -1.50 16.44
C ASN A 461 10.81 -2.16 15.91
N TYR A 462 10.72 -3.49 15.99
CA TYR A 462 9.57 -4.22 15.47
C TYR A 462 8.30 -3.89 16.27
N ASN A 463 7.36 -3.16 15.65
CA ASN A 463 6.03 -2.99 16.21
C ASN A 463 5.12 -4.13 15.73
N VAL A 464 4.35 -4.73 16.65
CA VAL A 464 3.35 -5.75 16.34
C VAL A 464 1.98 -5.21 16.75
N LEU A 465 1.16 -4.89 15.75
CA LEU A 465 -0.23 -4.52 15.98
C LEU A 465 -0.98 -5.75 16.52
N LEU A 466 -1.49 -5.68 17.75
CA LEU A 466 -2.21 -6.79 18.36
C LEU A 466 -3.66 -6.83 17.84
N PRO A 467 -4.36 -8.00 17.89
CA PRO A 467 -5.69 -8.13 17.29
C PRO A 467 -6.74 -7.20 17.91
N LYS A 468 -6.57 -6.84 19.19
CA LYS A 468 -7.36 -5.81 19.87
C LYS A 468 -7.20 -4.43 19.22
N ASP A 469 -5.98 -4.06 18.84
CA ASP A 469 -5.65 -2.76 18.24
C ASP A 469 -5.96 -2.72 16.73
N MET A 470 -6.14 -3.88 16.09
CA MET A 470 -6.83 -4.01 14.80
C MET A 470 -8.35 -3.72 14.94
N GLY A 471 -8.88 -3.84 16.16
CA GLY A 471 -10.29 -3.69 16.50
C GLY A 471 -11.08 -5.00 16.43
N LEU A 472 -10.51 -6.16 16.78
CA LEU A 472 -11.34 -7.35 17.01
C LEU A 472 -12.04 -7.26 18.38
N GLU A 473 -13.30 -7.69 18.41
CA GLU A 473 -14.16 -7.59 19.60
C GLU A 473 -13.93 -8.74 20.59
N LYS A 474 -14.43 -8.60 21.83
CA LYS A 474 -14.05 -9.48 22.95
C LYS A 474 -14.20 -10.97 22.63
N SER A 475 -15.35 -11.46 22.15
CA SER A 475 -15.51 -12.90 21.89
C SER A 475 -14.61 -13.43 20.76
N GLN A 476 -14.06 -12.55 19.92
CA GLN A 476 -13.03 -12.90 18.94
C GLN A 476 -11.64 -12.97 19.56
N LEU A 477 -11.33 -12.08 20.52
CA LEU A 477 -10.09 -12.12 21.29
C LEU A 477 -10.06 -13.35 22.21
N ASP A 478 -11.19 -13.65 22.88
CA ASP A 478 -11.36 -14.85 23.71
C ASP A 478 -11.17 -16.13 22.85
N LEU A 479 -11.76 -16.18 21.63
CA LEU A 479 -11.53 -17.29 20.69
C LEU A 479 -10.06 -17.38 20.28
N ILE A 480 -9.43 -16.26 19.90
CA ILE A 480 -8.01 -16.20 19.51
C ILE A 480 -7.10 -16.70 20.62
N ASP A 481 -7.35 -16.36 21.89
CA ASP A 481 -6.52 -16.84 22.99
C ASP A 481 -6.61 -18.37 23.12
N THR A 482 -7.79 -18.98 22.89
CA THR A 482 -7.88 -20.45 22.87
C THR A 482 -7.11 -21.14 21.74
N LEU A 483 -6.61 -20.40 20.74
CA LEU A 483 -5.73 -20.92 19.68
C LEU A 483 -4.25 -20.99 20.13
N ASN A 484 -3.91 -20.40 21.27
CA ASN A 484 -2.55 -20.42 21.84
C ASN A 484 -2.22 -21.74 22.57
N TYR A 485 -3.23 -22.56 22.87
CA TYR A 485 -3.13 -23.76 23.71
C TYR A 485 -3.49 -25.06 22.97
N VAL A 486 -3.52 -25.02 21.63
CA VAL A 486 -3.82 -26.19 20.78
C VAL A 486 -2.54 -26.99 20.51
N SER A 487 -2.64 -28.31 20.43
CA SER A 487 -1.50 -29.24 20.27
C SER A 487 -1.55 -30.00 18.94
N GLY A 488 -1.80 -29.25 17.85
CA GLY A 488 -2.11 -29.79 16.52
C GLY A 488 -3.23 -28.99 15.84
N GLY A 489 -3.59 -29.40 14.63
CA GLY A 489 -4.70 -28.80 13.86
C GLY A 489 -4.37 -27.48 13.15
N ILE A 490 -5.24 -27.06 12.23
CA ILE A 490 -5.09 -25.87 11.39
C ILE A 490 -5.86 -24.65 11.90
N THR A 491 -5.30 -23.46 11.69
CA THR A 491 -6.02 -22.18 11.74
C THR A 491 -5.92 -21.49 10.38
N ALA A 492 -7.07 -21.28 9.73
CA ALA A 492 -7.12 -20.74 8.37
C ALA A 492 -7.73 -19.32 8.35
N LEU A 493 -6.97 -18.33 7.89
CA LEU A 493 -7.44 -16.95 7.69
C LEU A 493 -7.68 -16.64 6.22
N THR A 494 -8.79 -15.97 5.90
CA THR A 494 -9.23 -15.73 4.53
C THR A 494 -9.76 -14.31 4.29
N GLY A 495 -10.15 -14.05 3.05
CA GLY A 495 -10.50 -12.73 2.53
C GLY A 495 -9.60 -12.29 1.37
N GLU A 496 -9.88 -11.09 0.84
CA GLU A 496 -9.23 -10.53 -0.35
C GLU A 496 -7.75 -10.12 -0.15
N THR A 497 -7.10 -9.64 -1.22
CA THR A 497 -5.73 -9.14 -1.15
C THR A 497 -5.69 -7.81 -0.42
N GLY A 498 -4.81 -7.67 0.57
CA GLY A 498 -4.74 -6.48 1.41
C GLY A 498 -5.72 -6.47 2.59
N SER A 499 -6.46 -7.55 2.86
CA SER A 499 -7.36 -7.63 4.03
C SER A 499 -6.68 -7.77 5.40
N GLY A 500 -5.35 -7.69 5.47
CA GLY A 500 -4.56 -7.73 6.70
C GLY A 500 -4.15 -9.14 7.18
N LYS A 501 -4.36 -10.20 6.39
CA LYS A 501 -4.13 -11.61 6.83
C LYS A 501 -2.72 -11.83 7.39
N THR A 502 -1.69 -11.36 6.70
CA THR A 502 -0.29 -11.42 7.14
C THR A 502 -0.08 -10.72 8.49
N THR A 503 -0.76 -9.60 8.72
CA THR A 503 -0.71 -8.85 9.99
C THR A 503 -1.36 -9.65 11.13
N THR A 504 -2.50 -10.30 10.87
CA THR A 504 -3.16 -11.19 11.85
C THR A 504 -2.26 -12.39 12.19
N LEU A 505 -1.72 -13.10 11.19
CA LEU A 505 -0.81 -14.23 11.40
C LEU A 505 0.44 -13.84 12.20
N ARG A 506 1.05 -12.70 11.87
CA ARG A 506 2.21 -12.12 12.59
C ARG A 506 1.87 -11.78 14.04
N ALA A 507 0.64 -11.37 14.34
CA ALA A 507 0.18 -11.16 15.71
C ALA A 507 -0.03 -12.48 16.46
N LEU A 508 -0.60 -13.50 15.82
CA LEU A 508 -0.82 -14.83 16.42
C LEU A 508 0.50 -15.53 16.81
N SER A 509 1.54 -15.46 15.98
CA SER A 509 2.87 -16.02 16.31
C SER A 509 3.61 -15.21 17.39
N TYR A 510 3.41 -13.89 17.44
CA TYR A 510 3.96 -13.04 18.49
C TYR A 510 3.29 -13.26 19.86
N MET A 511 1.99 -13.56 19.87
CA MET A 511 1.16 -13.83 21.06
C MET A 511 1.33 -15.23 21.64
N LEU A 512 2.04 -16.14 20.98
CA LEU A 512 2.20 -17.52 21.44
C LEU A 512 2.84 -17.57 22.85
N PRO A 513 2.18 -18.18 23.85
CA PRO A 513 2.72 -18.33 25.20
C PRO A 513 4.05 -19.09 25.17
N ASP A 514 4.98 -18.65 26.02
CA ASP A 514 6.32 -19.23 26.14
C ASP A 514 7.09 -19.30 24.81
N ARG A 515 6.85 -18.34 23.88
CA ARG A 515 7.53 -18.27 22.57
C ARG A 515 9.06 -18.29 22.61
N GLU A 516 9.68 -17.96 23.74
CA GLU A 516 11.13 -17.99 23.95
C GLU A 516 11.66 -19.40 24.29
N LEU A 517 10.74 -20.34 24.58
CA LEU A 517 10.98 -21.77 24.77
C LEU A 517 10.49 -22.62 23.59
N LYS A 518 9.94 -22.00 22.53
CA LYS A 518 9.28 -22.67 21.39
C LYS A 518 9.94 -22.33 20.05
N LYS A 519 10.19 -23.34 19.23
CA LYS A 519 10.83 -23.22 17.92
C LYS A 519 9.79 -22.93 16.83
N GLN A 520 9.42 -21.65 16.72
CA GLN A 520 8.48 -21.15 15.72
C GLN A 520 9.12 -21.00 14.34
N PHE A 521 8.35 -21.32 13.30
CA PHE A 521 8.72 -21.15 11.89
C PHE A 521 7.69 -20.35 11.11
N ALA A 522 8.15 -19.64 10.07
CA ALA A 522 7.29 -19.09 9.04
C ALA A 522 7.79 -19.47 7.63
N VAL A 523 6.87 -19.59 6.67
CA VAL A 523 7.18 -19.73 5.24
C VAL A 523 6.37 -18.69 4.46
N ASN A 524 7.04 -17.82 3.71
CA ASN A 524 6.42 -16.68 3.02
C ASN A 524 6.94 -16.54 1.59
N GLU A 525 6.17 -15.94 0.68
CA GLU A 525 6.53 -15.81 -0.73
C GLU A 525 6.26 -14.39 -1.29
N PRO A 526 7.22 -13.45 -1.17
CA PRO A 526 8.33 -13.46 -0.22
C PRO A 526 7.84 -13.03 1.19
N SER A 527 8.74 -12.99 2.18
CA SER A 527 8.43 -12.31 3.44
C SER A 527 8.22 -10.81 3.24
N GLU A 528 7.17 -10.25 3.86
CA GLU A 528 6.86 -8.81 3.80
C GLU A 528 7.47 -8.01 4.96
N TYR A 529 7.78 -8.65 6.11
CA TYR A 529 8.22 -7.98 7.34
C TYR A 529 9.11 -8.89 8.19
N PRO A 530 10.08 -8.33 8.94
CA PRO A 530 10.83 -9.11 9.92
C PRO A 530 9.94 -9.61 11.07
N MET A 531 10.19 -10.86 11.46
CA MET A 531 9.60 -11.53 12.62
C MET A 531 10.73 -12.12 13.49
N PRO A 532 11.52 -11.28 14.20
CA PRO A 532 12.75 -11.71 14.89
C PRO A 532 12.57 -12.68 16.07
N TRP A 533 11.34 -13.11 16.35
CA TRP A 533 10.99 -14.13 17.33
C TRP A 533 10.75 -15.53 16.72
N LEU A 534 10.93 -15.69 15.40
CA LEU A 534 10.75 -16.97 14.70
C LEU A 534 11.72 -17.10 13.50
N SER A 535 11.82 -18.31 12.94
CA SER A 535 12.63 -18.57 11.73
C SER A 535 11.80 -18.43 10.46
N ASP A 536 11.96 -17.31 9.74
CA ASP A 536 11.17 -16.98 8.54
C ASP A 536 11.89 -17.37 7.23
N TYR A 537 11.29 -18.30 6.48
CA TYR A 537 11.76 -18.81 5.20
C TYR A 537 11.06 -18.07 4.05
N SER A 538 11.72 -17.01 3.56
CA SER A 538 11.26 -16.25 2.40
C SER A 538 11.59 -16.94 1.08
N ILE A 539 10.61 -17.60 0.47
CA ILE A 539 10.66 -18.14 -0.89
C ILE A 539 10.70 -16.97 -1.89
N ILE A 540 11.65 -17.00 -2.83
CA ILE A 540 11.73 -16.04 -3.94
C ILE A 540 11.28 -16.74 -5.23
N ARG A 541 10.13 -16.30 -5.75
CA ARG A 541 9.61 -16.70 -7.07
C ARG A 541 10.12 -15.73 -8.15
N ARG A 542 10.47 -16.26 -9.32
CA ARG A 542 10.84 -15.47 -10.50
C ARG A 542 9.64 -15.32 -11.47
N PRO A 543 9.54 -14.25 -12.28
CA PRO A 543 8.41 -14.12 -13.22
C PRO A 543 8.39 -15.11 -14.39
N ASP A 544 9.52 -15.75 -14.69
CA ASP A 544 9.65 -16.87 -15.63
C ASP A 544 9.31 -18.24 -15.01
N GLU A 545 9.07 -18.30 -13.70
CA GLU A 545 8.87 -19.54 -12.94
C GLU A 545 7.40 -19.98 -12.94
N THR A 546 7.18 -21.25 -13.30
CA THR A 546 5.86 -21.87 -13.30
C THR A 546 5.26 -21.97 -11.88
N ASP A 547 3.93 -22.13 -11.79
CA ASP A 547 3.28 -22.39 -10.49
C ASP A 547 3.87 -23.65 -9.83
N ASP A 548 4.14 -24.71 -10.60
CA ASP A 548 4.65 -25.99 -10.07
C ASP A 548 6.09 -25.90 -9.53
N GLU A 549 6.97 -25.11 -10.16
CA GLU A 549 8.32 -24.86 -9.65
C GLU A 549 8.30 -24.05 -8.34
N ALA A 550 7.45 -23.03 -8.27
CA ALA A 550 7.28 -22.22 -7.07
C ALA A 550 6.69 -23.04 -5.91
N ASN A 551 5.62 -23.81 -6.17
CA ASN A 551 5.00 -24.73 -5.20
C ASN A 551 6.00 -25.80 -4.75
N ARG A 552 6.87 -26.30 -5.65
CA ARG A 552 7.92 -27.26 -5.33
C ARG A 552 8.92 -26.72 -4.31
N LYS A 553 9.46 -25.51 -4.50
CA LYS A 553 10.34 -24.85 -3.52
C LYS A 553 9.66 -24.73 -2.15
N TYR A 554 8.40 -24.32 -2.16
CA TYR A 554 7.58 -24.14 -0.96
C TYR A 554 7.42 -25.47 -0.19
N ALA A 555 7.09 -26.54 -0.90
CA ALA A 555 6.95 -27.89 -0.35
C ALA A 555 8.29 -28.53 0.07
N GLU A 556 9.41 -28.20 -0.58
CA GLU A 556 10.75 -28.64 -0.17
C GLU A 556 11.20 -27.98 1.15
N VAL A 557 10.83 -26.71 1.38
CA VAL A 557 11.02 -26.06 2.68
C VAL A 557 10.15 -26.71 3.76
N ILE A 558 8.83 -26.87 3.55
CA ILE A 558 7.95 -27.47 4.58
C ILE A 558 8.41 -28.89 4.95
N ARG A 559 8.76 -29.73 3.96
CA ARG A 559 9.36 -31.07 4.21
C ARG A 559 10.66 -31.03 4.99
N THR A 560 11.40 -29.92 4.96
CA THR A 560 12.60 -29.71 5.78
C THR A 560 12.23 -29.28 7.20
N LEU A 561 11.22 -28.41 7.35
CA LEU A 561 10.72 -27.96 8.65
C LEU A 561 10.13 -29.10 9.50
N MET A 562 9.47 -30.08 8.87
CA MET A 562 9.01 -31.33 9.50
C MET A 562 10.15 -32.15 10.16
N ARG A 563 11.42 -31.89 9.82
CA ARG A 563 12.61 -32.51 10.44
C ARG A 563 13.46 -31.49 11.22
N GLN A 564 12.86 -30.35 11.58
CA GLN A 564 13.50 -29.26 12.32
C GLN A 564 12.84 -29.00 13.68
N ASP A 565 12.05 -29.93 14.22
CA ASP A 565 11.47 -29.83 15.57
C ASP A 565 10.58 -28.57 15.74
N PRO A 566 9.47 -28.42 14.98
CA PRO A 566 8.68 -27.19 14.94
C PRO A 566 7.55 -27.15 16.00
N ASP A 567 7.53 -26.14 16.87
CA ASP A 567 6.42 -25.93 17.83
C ASP A 567 5.19 -25.23 17.21
N ASP A 568 5.40 -24.42 16.17
CA ASP A 568 4.36 -23.75 15.39
C ASP A 568 4.86 -23.48 13.98
N LEU A 569 3.98 -23.64 12.99
CA LEU A 569 4.26 -23.28 11.60
C LEU A 569 3.25 -22.25 11.08
N THR A 570 3.75 -21.04 10.78
CA THR A 570 3.00 -20.00 10.09
C THR A 570 3.27 -20.03 8.57
N ILE A 571 2.23 -20.02 7.74
CA ILE A 571 2.32 -20.16 6.29
C ILE A 571 1.59 -18.99 5.61
N GLY A 572 2.35 -18.15 4.89
CA GLY A 572 1.83 -16.91 4.31
C GLY A 572 0.62 -17.11 3.40
N GLU A 573 0.64 -18.13 2.53
CA GLU A 573 -0.52 -18.52 1.72
C GLU A 573 -0.44 -20.01 1.29
N VAL A 574 -1.57 -20.73 1.32
CA VAL A 574 -1.69 -22.09 0.75
C VAL A 574 -2.47 -22.03 -0.57
N ARG A 575 -1.82 -22.39 -1.68
CA ARG A 575 -2.37 -22.25 -3.04
C ARG A 575 -2.68 -23.56 -3.75
N ASP A 576 -1.98 -24.64 -3.41
CA ASP A 576 -2.01 -25.93 -4.11
C ASP A 576 -2.13 -27.14 -3.17
N ARG A 577 -2.39 -28.31 -3.77
CA ARG A 577 -2.59 -29.59 -3.09
C ARG A 577 -1.34 -30.14 -2.42
N VAL A 578 -0.14 -29.92 -2.96
CA VAL A 578 1.10 -30.48 -2.42
C VAL A 578 1.44 -29.78 -1.11
N VAL A 579 1.29 -28.45 -1.07
CA VAL A 579 1.43 -27.67 0.17
C VAL A 579 0.30 -28.00 1.15
N MET A 580 -0.97 -28.07 0.70
CA MET A 580 -2.11 -28.43 1.56
C MET A 580 -1.95 -29.82 2.22
N GLY A 581 -1.44 -30.82 1.49
CA GLY A 581 -1.18 -32.16 2.03
C GLY A 581 -0.12 -32.17 3.14
N LEU A 582 0.98 -31.43 2.95
CA LEU A 582 2.02 -31.29 3.99
C LEU A 582 1.52 -30.51 5.22
N VAL A 583 0.62 -29.54 5.02
CA VAL A 583 -0.07 -28.84 6.12
C VAL A 583 -0.97 -29.79 6.91
N ALA A 584 -1.70 -30.68 6.24
CA ALA A 584 -2.52 -31.69 6.90
C ALA A 584 -1.68 -32.72 7.67
N GLU A 585 -0.57 -33.20 7.08
CA GLU A 585 0.38 -34.11 7.72
C GLU A 585 0.96 -33.50 9.01
N LEU A 586 1.37 -32.22 8.99
CA LEU A 586 1.82 -31.50 10.18
C LEU A 586 0.71 -31.33 11.23
N ALA A 587 -0.48 -30.90 10.80
CA ALA A 587 -1.62 -30.67 11.67
C ALA A 587 -2.08 -31.96 12.39
N LEU A 588 -2.07 -33.10 11.70
CA LEU A 588 -2.42 -34.43 12.23
C LEU A 588 -1.32 -35.06 13.09
N THR A 589 -0.05 -34.66 12.89
CA THR A 589 1.09 -35.13 13.71
C THR A 589 1.32 -34.33 15.00
N GLY A 590 0.43 -33.39 15.33
CA GLY A 590 0.46 -32.63 16.59
C GLY A 590 1.06 -31.23 16.51
N HIS A 591 1.31 -30.71 15.30
CA HIS A 591 1.89 -29.39 15.10
C HIS A 591 0.80 -28.37 14.73
N PRO A 592 0.60 -27.27 15.49
CA PRO A 592 -0.27 -26.17 15.08
C PRO A 592 0.22 -25.55 13.76
N VAL A 593 -0.68 -25.43 12.77
CA VAL A 593 -0.37 -24.77 11.49
C VAL A 593 -1.32 -23.61 11.24
N ARG A 594 -0.77 -22.40 11.13
CA ARG A 594 -1.53 -21.15 10.95
C ARG A 594 -1.28 -20.60 9.56
N PHE A 595 -2.31 -20.50 8.71
CA PHE A 595 -2.12 -20.15 7.30
C PHE A 595 -3.18 -19.22 6.72
N SER A 596 -2.88 -18.64 5.55
CA SER A 596 -3.84 -17.83 4.79
C SER A 596 -4.27 -18.44 3.46
N LEU A 597 -5.48 -18.11 3.02
CA LEU A 597 -6.04 -18.50 1.72
C LEU A 597 -6.98 -17.41 1.18
N HIS A 598 -7.48 -17.59 -0.05
CA HIS A 598 -8.42 -16.66 -0.68
C HIS A 598 -9.81 -17.28 -0.92
N ALA A 599 -10.77 -16.93 -0.07
CA ALA A 599 -12.19 -17.26 -0.13
C ALA A 599 -13.03 -16.09 0.41
N GLY A 600 -14.34 -16.10 0.15
CA GLY A 600 -15.24 -14.97 0.48
C GLY A 600 -15.95 -15.05 1.84
N ASP A 601 -16.07 -16.24 2.43
CA ASP A 601 -16.59 -16.49 3.78
C ASP A 601 -16.03 -17.80 4.36
N ILE A 602 -16.30 -18.07 5.64
CA ILE A 602 -15.87 -19.30 6.35
C ILE A 602 -16.25 -20.60 5.61
N ILE A 603 -17.47 -20.69 5.05
CA ILE A 603 -17.93 -21.89 4.34
C ILE A 603 -17.18 -22.05 3.02
N ALA A 604 -16.99 -20.95 2.29
CA ALA A 604 -16.19 -20.93 1.06
C ALA A 604 -14.71 -21.29 1.31
N ALA A 605 -14.17 -21.00 2.49
CA ALA A 605 -12.82 -21.46 2.88
C ALA A 605 -12.77 -22.98 3.09
N VAL A 606 -13.73 -23.57 3.81
CA VAL A 606 -13.83 -25.03 3.99
C VAL A 606 -14.05 -25.73 2.64
N MET A 607 -14.96 -25.22 1.80
CA MET A 607 -15.16 -25.72 0.43
C MET A 607 -13.91 -25.60 -0.44
N ARG A 608 -13.10 -24.55 -0.26
CA ARG A 608 -11.83 -24.35 -0.99
C ARG A 608 -10.74 -25.33 -0.54
N MET A 609 -10.70 -25.71 0.74
CA MET A 609 -9.79 -26.76 1.25
C MET A 609 -10.18 -28.13 0.70
N ALA A 610 -11.47 -28.49 0.76
CA ALA A 610 -11.99 -29.77 0.26
C ALA A 610 -11.95 -29.96 -1.27
N GLY A 611 -11.62 -28.92 -2.04
CA GLY A 611 -11.87 -28.91 -3.49
C GLY A 611 -10.90 -28.06 -4.31
N GLY A 612 -11.29 -27.80 -5.57
CA GLY A 612 -10.54 -26.95 -6.50
C GLY A 612 -9.08 -27.38 -6.67
N ARG A 613 -8.16 -26.50 -6.25
CA ARG A 613 -6.71 -26.72 -6.30
C ARG A 613 -6.11 -27.34 -5.02
N LEU A 614 -6.83 -27.36 -3.89
CA LEU A 614 -6.30 -27.83 -2.61
C LEU A 614 -6.62 -29.30 -2.34
N GLN A 615 -7.84 -29.74 -2.66
CA GLN A 615 -8.24 -31.16 -2.72
C GLN A 615 -7.92 -31.98 -1.46
N LEU A 616 -8.06 -31.39 -0.27
CA LEU A 616 -7.92 -32.11 0.99
C LEU A 616 -9.06 -33.14 1.13
N PRO A 617 -8.80 -34.36 1.64
CA PRO A 617 -9.85 -35.33 1.94
C PRO A 617 -10.90 -34.75 2.89
N ILE A 618 -12.17 -35.10 2.65
CA ILE A 618 -13.31 -34.50 3.37
C ILE A 618 -13.45 -35.05 4.79
N ASP A 619 -12.96 -36.26 5.00
CA ASP A 619 -12.80 -37.00 6.25
C ASP A 619 -11.67 -36.43 7.11
N GLU A 620 -10.51 -36.10 6.54
CA GLU A 620 -9.48 -35.31 7.23
C GLU A 620 -10.03 -33.93 7.64
N LEU A 621 -10.64 -33.20 6.70
CA LEU A 621 -11.17 -31.86 6.94
C LEU A 621 -12.32 -31.83 7.97
N ALA A 622 -13.10 -32.91 8.07
CA ALA A 622 -14.18 -33.07 9.04
C ALA A 622 -13.74 -33.76 10.35
N SER A 623 -12.46 -34.09 10.52
CA SER A 623 -11.98 -34.71 11.76
C SER A 623 -12.00 -33.73 12.93
N GLU A 624 -12.45 -34.21 14.10
CA GLU A 624 -12.46 -33.42 15.32
C GLU A 624 -11.03 -33.00 15.71
N GLY A 625 -10.85 -31.74 16.10
CA GLY A 625 -9.54 -31.15 16.37
C GLY A 625 -8.69 -30.81 15.13
N PHE A 626 -9.06 -31.26 13.92
CA PHE A 626 -8.29 -30.90 12.71
C PHE A 626 -8.40 -29.40 12.39
N ILE A 627 -9.60 -28.81 12.48
CA ILE A 627 -9.79 -27.36 12.31
C ILE A 627 -9.93 -26.70 13.69
N ASN A 628 -8.92 -25.93 14.09
CA ASN A 628 -8.98 -25.12 15.31
C ASN A 628 -9.85 -23.88 15.11
N ALA A 629 -9.65 -23.16 14.00
CA ALA A 629 -10.49 -22.04 13.60
C ALA A 629 -10.41 -21.74 12.10
N VAL A 630 -11.49 -21.17 11.57
CA VAL A 630 -11.53 -20.49 10.28
C VAL A 630 -11.96 -19.05 10.52
N GLY A 631 -11.28 -18.09 9.90
CA GLY A 631 -11.66 -16.68 9.95
C GLY A 631 -11.61 -16.04 8.57
N ASN A 632 -12.49 -15.07 8.32
CA ASN A 632 -12.53 -14.26 7.11
C ASN A 632 -12.48 -12.79 7.51
N GLN A 633 -11.67 -11.98 6.83
CA GLN A 633 -11.37 -10.60 7.26
C GLN A 633 -11.29 -9.60 6.09
N LYS A 634 -11.58 -8.33 6.38
CA LYS A 634 -11.53 -7.16 5.48
C LYS A 634 -11.13 -5.91 6.29
N LEU A 635 -10.27 -5.07 5.73
CA LEU A 635 -9.97 -3.75 6.32
C LEU A 635 -11.00 -2.73 5.87
N ILE A 636 -11.56 -1.96 6.81
CA ILE A 636 -12.55 -0.91 6.56
C ILE A 636 -12.01 0.43 7.11
N PRO A 637 -12.00 1.53 6.33
CA PRO A 637 -11.56 2.83 6.81
C PRO A 637 -12.40 3.32 8.00
N THR A 638 -11.74 3.75 9.08
CA THR A 638 -12.44 4.39 10.20
C THR A 638 -12.78 5.84 9.86
N LEU A 639 -13.83 6.36 10.50
CA LEU A 639 -14.25 7.76 10.38
C LEU A 639 -13.32 8.70 11.15
N CYS A 640 -13.32 9.98 10.78
CA CYS A 640 -12.70 11.02 11.59
C CYS A 640 -13.70 11.58 12.61
N GLU A 641 -13.45 11.30 13.89
CA GLU A 641 -14.25 11.78 15.04
C GLU A 641 -14.53 13.29 15.02
N HIS A 642 -13.59 14.10 14.53
CA HIS A 642 -13.71 15.57 14.52
C HIS A 642 -14.60 16.13 13.40
N CYS A 643 -15.04 15.32 12.43
CA CYS A 643 -15.84 15.83 11.30
C CYS A 643 -16.79 14.83 10.65
N LYS A 644 -17.01 13.64 11.22
CA LYS A 644 -18.04 12.71 10.76
C LYS A 644 -19.43 13.34 10.88
N LEU A 645 -20.28 13.12 9.90
CA LEU A 645 -21.63 13.69 9.82
C LEU A 645 -22.65 12.68 10.38
N PRO A 646 -23.75 13.11 11.01
CA PRO A 646 -24.84 12.19 11.37
C PRO A 646 -25.33 11.42 10.14
N ALA A 647 -25.60 10.13 10.28
CA ALA A 647 -26.08 9.31 9.16
C ALA A 647 -27.44 9.80 8.63
N GLU A 648 -28.28 10.36 9.51
CA GLU A 648 -29.63 10.85 9.19
C GLU A 648 -29.63 12.08 8.27
N ASP A 649 -28.55 12.87 8.26
CA ASP A 649 -28.37 14.03 7.37
C ASP A 649 -27.88 13.65 5.96
N VAL A 650 -27.30 12.46 5.80
CA VAL A 650 -26.46 12.10 4.63
C VAL A 650 -26.96 10.85 3.89
N MET A 651 -27.66 9.93 4.56
CA MET A 651 -28.15 8.70 3.94
C MET A 651 -29.56 8.84 3.35
N PRO A 652 -29.89 8.07 2.29
CA PRO A 652 -31.27 7.92 1.84
C PRO A 652 -32.15 7.38 2.98
N LYS A 653 -33.33 7.97 3.19
CA LYS A 653 -34.27 7.52 4.23
C LYS A 653 -34.66 6.04 4.11
N ALA A 654 -34.64 5.49 2.89
CA ALA A 654 -34.88 4.07 2.64
C ALA A 654 -33.75 3.16 3.18
N ASP A 655 -32.48 3.56 3.06
CA ASP A 655 -31.36 2.78 3.63
C ASP A 655 -31.41 2.80 5.17
N LEU A 656 -31.70 3.97 5.75
CA LEU A 656 -31.89 4.13 7.20
C LEU A 656 -33.05 3.28 7.73
N GLU A 657 -34.17 3.24 7.00
CA GLU A 657 -35.32 2.45 7.41
C GLU A 657 -35.07 0.95 7.29
N ILE A 658 -34.28 0.49 6.31
CA ILE A 658 -33.80 -0.89 6.27
C ILE A 658 -32.89 -1.19 7.48
N LEU A 659 -31.98 -0.29 7.86
CA LEU A 659 -31.11 -0.46 9.03
C LEU A 659 -31.90 -0.62 10.34
N ARG A 660 -32.94 0.20 10.53
CA ARG A 660 -33.86 0.08 11.68
C ARG A 660 -34.69 -1.21 11.63
N SER A 661 -35.43 -1.43 10.54
CA SER A 661 -36.48 -2.47 10.47
C SER A 661 -35.97 -3.90 10.22
N LYS A 662 -34.78 -4.06 9.64
CA LYS A 662 -34.22 -5.38 9.23
C LYS A 662 -33.06 -5.85 10.12
N PHE A 663 -32.44 -4.94 10.86
CA PHE A 663 -31.26 -5.22 11.69
C PHE A 663 -31.37 -4.66 13.12
N GLY A 664 -32.52 -4.10 13.50
CA GLY A 664 -32.76 -3.56 14.84
C GLY A 664 -31.87 -2.37 15.23
N LEU A 665 -31.19 -1.72 14.27
CA LEU A 665 -30.16 -0.74 14.57
C LEU A 665 -30.72 0.66 14.86
N ASP A 666 -30.28 1.25 15.98
CA ASP A 666 -30.31 2.70 16.14
C ASP A 666 -29.44 3.36 15.06
N THR A 667 -30.01 4.38 14.44
CA THR A 667 -29.44 5.17 13.34
C THR A 667 -28.98 6.55 13.81
N SER A 668 -29.41 7.00 14.99
CA SER A 668 -29.02 8.28 15.57
C SER A 668 -27.56 8.29 16.06
N SER A 669 -27.04 7.13 16.47
CA SER A 669 -25.62 6.92 16.79
C SER A 669 -24.73 6.62 15.58
N MET A 670 -25.29 6.47 14.37
CA MET A 670 -24.55 6.21 13.14
C MET A 670 -24.00 7.50 12.52
N ALA A 671 -22.86 7.39 11.83
CA ALA A 671 -22.22 8.52 11.19
C ALA A 671 -21.68 8.17 9.79
N CYS A 672 -21.66 9.15 8.89
CA CYS A 672 -21.11 9.07 7.54
C CYS A 672 -19.85 9.94 7.38
N ARG A 673 -19.09 9.66 6.33
CA ARG A 673 -17.85 10.35 6.00
C ARG A 673 -18.10 11.75 5.44
N ASN A 674 -17.54 12.76 6.11
CA ASN A 674 -17.32 14.07 5.49
C ASN A 674 -16.15 14.00 4.52
N TYR A 675 -16.43 13.94 3.22
CA TYR A 675 -15.42 13.84 2.16
C TYR A 675 -14.52 15.07 2.04
N ASP A 676 -14.96 16.25 2.47
CA ASP A 676 -14.16 17.49 2.41
C ASP A 676 -13.19 17.62 3.61
N GLY A 677 -13.48 16.90 4.69
CA GLY A 677 -12.62 16.71 5.86
C GLY A 677 -12.34 17.96 6.69
N CYS A 678 -11.69 17.76 7.85
CA CYS A 678 -11.21 18.82 8.74
C CYS A 678 -9.67 18.80 8.87
N GLU A 679 -9.11 19.75 9.62
CA GLU A 679 -7.66 19.84 9.91
C GLU A 679 -7.06 18.60 10.60
N HIS A 680 -7.88 17.75 11.20
CA HIS A 680 -7.42 16.49 11.80
C HIS A 680 -7.26 15.36 10.78
N CYS A 681 -7.91 15.39 9.61
CA CYS A 681 -7.93 14.28 8.64
C CYS A 681 -7.69 14.66 7.17
N ARG A 682 -7.68 15.94 6.82
CA ARG A 682 -7.47 16.40 5.44
C ARG A 682 -6.00 16.21 5.03
N LEU A 683 -5.75 15.36 4.05
CA LEU A 683 -4.42 15.11 3.50
C LEU A 683 -4.11 16.19 2.45
N LYS A 684 -3.65 17.37 2.93
CA LYS A 684 -3.30 18.51 2.06
C LYS A 684 -2.30 18.07 0.98
N GLY A 685 -2.61 18.32 -0.29
CA GLY A 685 -1.78 17.90 -1.43
C GLY A 685 -2.19 16.58 -2.09
N LEU A 686 -3.12 15.82 -1.49
CA LEU A 686 -3.75 14.65 -2.13
C LEU A 686 -5.17 14.98 -2.57
N PHE A 687 -5.50 14.61 -3.81
CA PHE A 687 -6.76 14.96 -4.45
C PHE A 687 -7.45 13.74 -5.05
N THR A 688 -8.77 13.73 -5.03
CA THR A 688 -9.57 12.86 -5.90
C THR A 688 -9.42 13.30 -7.37
N ARG A 689 -9.76 12.43 -8.34
CA ARG A 689 -9.81 12.82 -9.77
C ARG A 689 -10.82 13.93 -10.07
N LEU A 690 -11.75 14.21 -9.15
CA LEU A 690 -12.71 15.32 -9.19
C LEU A 690 -12.18 16.62 -8.54
N GLY A 691 -10.90 16.69 -8.16
CA GLY A 691 -10.27 17.87 -7.57
C GLY A 691 -10.59 18.12 -6.09
N LYS A 692 -11.52 17.38 -5.46
CA LYS A 692 -11.72 17.43 -4.00
C LYS A 692 -10.48 16.92 -3.26
N VAL A 693 -10.05 17.63 -2.22
CA VAL A 693 -8.96 17.20 -1.32
C VAL A 693 -9.36 15.93 -0.57
N ALA A 694 -8.41 15.03 -0.34
CA ALA A 694 -8.61 13.81 0.43
C ALA A 694 -8.90 14.10 1.92
N GLY A 695 -9.95 13.49 2.48
CA GLY A 695 -10.31 13.66 3.89
C GLY A 695 -11.41 12.71 4.40
N GLY A 696 -11.78 12.88 5.66
CA GLY A 696 -12.93 12.21 6.30
C GLY A 696 -12.64 10.89 7.00
N THR A 697 -11.53 10.22 6.68
CA THR A 697 -11.18 8.89 7.21
C THR A 697 -9.85 8.86 7.97
N LYS A 698 -9.63 7.78 8.72
CA LYS A 698 -8.44 7.45 9.50
C LYS A 698 -8.01 5.99 9.26
N ARG A 699 -7.03 5.51 10.03
CA ARG A 699 -6.44 4.16 9.92
C ARG A 699 -7.55 3.09 9.86
N PRO A 700 -7.52 2.16 8.89
CA PRO A 700 -8.54 1.11 8.82
C PRO A 700 -8.61 0.24 10.08
N SER A 701 -9.81 -0.23 10.40
CA SER A 701 -10.07 -1.28 11.39
C SER A 701 -10.45 -2.58 10.69
N LEU A 702 -10.19 -3.71 11.36
CA LEU A 702 -10.45 -5.04 10.86
C LEU A 702 -11.89 -5.45 11.13
N ALA A 703 -12.71 -5.61 10.09
CA ALA A 703 -13.95 -6.37 10.18
C ALA A 703 -13.63 -7.84 9.88
N ALA A 704 -14.05 -8.74 10.76
CA ALA A 704 -13.79 -10.16 10.64
C ALA A 704 -14.89 -11.03 11.23
N GLU A 705 -15.13 -12.18 10.62
CA GLU A 705 -15.80 -13.34 11.21
C GLU A 705 -14.74 -14.37 11.62
N LEU A 706 -14.95 -15.04 12.74
CA LEU A 706 -14.06 -16.08 13.28
C LEU A 706 -14.92 -17.20 13.86
N TYR A 707 -14.52 -18.45 13.61
CA TYR A 707 -15.29 -19.62 14.00
C TYR A 707 -14.41 -20.82 14.32
N ARG A 708 -14.64 -21.48 15.46
CA ARG A 708 -14.17 -22.84 15.75
C ARG A 708 -15.30 -23.82 15.40
N PRO A 709 -15.11 -24.75 14.45
CA PRO A 709 -16.09 -25.78 14.15
C PRO A 709 -16.56 -26.58 15.36
N THR A 710 -17.88 -26.77 15.47
CA THR A 710 -18.52 -27.70 16.41
C THR A 710 -18.61 -29.10 15.80
N PRO A 711 -18.81 -30.17 16.62
CA PRO A 711 -19.01 -31.52 16.10
C PRO A 711 -20.19 -31.64 15.12
N GLU A 712 -21.29 -30.91 15.32
CA GLU A 712 -22.38 -30.90 14.33
C GLU A 712 -21.92 -30.25 13.01
N PHE A 713 -21.23 -29.11 13.06
CA PHE A 713 -20.68 -28.49 11.85
C PHE A 713 -19.76 -29.44 11.08
N LEU A 714 -18.91 -30.18 11.77
CA LEU A 714 -18.02 -31.18 11.17
C LEU A 714 -18.81 -32.34 10.54
N GLU A 715 -19.88 -32.82 11.18
CA GLU A 715 -20.80 -33.81 10.59
C GLU A 715 -21.43 -33.31 9.27
N ARG A 716 -21.80 -32.03 9.21
CA ARG A 716 -22.29 -31.38 7.98
C ARG A 716 -21.21 -31.32 6.91
N VAL A 717 -19.96 -30.97 7.26
CA VAL A 717 -18.82 -30.94 6.34
C VAL A 717 -18.52 -32.34 5.78
N ALA A 718 -18.49 -33.38 6.62
CA ALA A 718 -18.30 -34.77 6.18
C ALA A 718 -19.34 -35.19 5.12
N LYS A 719 -20.59 -34.77 5.30
CA LYS A 719 -21.71 -35.01 4.38
C LYS A 719 -21.76 -34.05 3.19
N ARG A 720 -20.85 -33.07 3.11
CA ARG A 720 -20.84 -31.93 2.15
C ARG A 720 -22.14 -31.10 2.18
N ASP A 721 -22.84 -31.10 3.30
CA ASP A 721 -24.02 -30.28 3.58
C ASP A 721 -23.60 -28.83 3.91
N TRP A 722 -23.14 -28.10 2.91
CA TRP A 722 -22.66 -26.71 3.07
C TRP A 722 -23.76 -25.74 3.55
N ALA A 723 -25.03 -26.08 3.32
CA ALA A 723 -26.18 -25.32 3.78
C ALA A 723 -26.42 -25.55 5.28
N GLY A 724 -26.45 -26.81 5.71
CA GLY A 724 -26.51 -27.20 7.12
C GLY A 724 -25.30 -26.71 7.92
N ALA A 725 -24.08 -26.83 7.39
CA ALA A 725 -22.87 -26.28 8.01
C ALA A 725 -22.99 -24.76 8.24
N ARG A 726 -23.50 -24.01 7.25
CA ARG A 726 -23.80 -22.58 7.41
C ARG A 726 -24.88 -22.34 8.45
N GLN A 727 -25.93 -23.18 8.50
CA GLN A 727 -27.00 -23.04 9.48
C GLN A 727 -26.52 -23.29 10.92
N VAL A 728 -25.66 -24.29 11.16
CA VAL A 728 -25.05 -24.53 12.48
C VAL A 728 -24.26 -23.30 12.92
N TRP A 729 -23.23 -22.89 12.16
CA TRP A 729 -22.38 -21.74 12.51
C TRP A 729 -23.19 -20.45 12.70
N ARG A 730 -24.09 -20.10 11.76
CA ARG A 730 -24.87 -18.87 11.84
C ARG A 730 -25.93 -18.91 12.96
N GLY A 731 -26.42 -20.10 13.29
CA GLY A 731 -27.38 -20.34 14.37
C GLY A 731 -26.79 -20.09 15.75
N GLU A 732 -25.47 -20.13 15.94
CA GLU A 732 -24.81 -19.82 17.22
C GLU A 732 -24.94 -18.35 17.65
N ARG A 733 -25.46 -17.46 16.79
CA ARG A 733 -25.68 -16.04 17.11
C ARG A 733 -26.73 -15.88 18.22
N ARG A 734 -26.33 -15.25 19.33
CA ARG A 734 -27.18 -14.98 20.51
C ARG A 734 -27.61 -13.52 20.67
N THR A 735 -27.05 -12.60 19.87
CA THR A 735 -27.19 -11.15 20.08
C THR A 735 -27.62 -10.40 18.81
N GLY A 736 -28.15 -9.19 19.01
CA GLY A 736 -28.47 -8.23 17.94
C GLY A 736 -27.21 -7.64 17.28
N PHE A 737 -27.40 -6.95 16.17
CA PHE A 737 -26.29 -6.41 15.35
C PHE A 737 -25.64 -5.15 15.92
N ASP A 738 -26.22 -4.58 16.97
CA ASP A 738 -25.72 -3.50 17.82
C ASP A 738 -24.72 -3.98 18.90
N ASN A 739 -24.67 -5.29 19.15
CA ASN A 739 -23.90 -5.88 20.24
C ASN A 739 -22.49 -6.35 19.80
N ALA A 740 -21.50 -6.17 20.67
CA ALA A 740 -20.08 -6.49 20.42
C ALA A 740 -19.76 -8.00 20.38
N ASP A 741 -20.64 -8.89 20.85
CA ASP A 741 -20.43 -10.33 20.70
C ASP A 741 -20.55 -10.74 19.22
N MET A 742 -19.45 -11.22 18.64
CA MET A 742 -19.35 -11.65 17.24
C MET A 742 -19.61 -13.16 17.01
N THR A 743 -20.01 -13.91 18.05
CA THR A 743 -20.37 -15.32 17.92
C THR A 743 -21.52 -15.49 16.92
N GLY A 744 -21.35 -16.38 15.93
CA GLY A 744 -22.32 -16.60 14.85
C GLY A 744 -22.58 -15.40 13.91
N LYS A 745 -21.83 -14.29 14.04
CA LYS A 745 -21.90 -13.13 13.13
C LYS A 745 -20.88 -13.24 12.00
N THR A 746 -21.29 -12.76 10.82
CA THR A 746 -20.43 -12.59 9.65
C THR A 746 -19.61 -11.30 9.73
N LEU A 747 -18.60 -11.21 8.86
CA LEU A 747 -17.82 -10.01 8.59
C LEU A 747 -18.71 -8.80 8.23
N TYR A 748 -19.85 -9.05 7.58
CA TYR A 748 -20.86 -8.02 7.26
C TYR A 748 -21.54 -7.49 8.52
N GLU A 749 -21.91 -8.37 9.45
CA GLU A 749 -22.61 -8.01 10.68
C GLU A 749 -21.67 -7.38 11.72
N HIS A 750 -20.38 -7.75 11.70
CA HIS A 750 -19.33 -7.01 12.41
C HIS A 750 -19.13 -5.59 11.81
N ALA A 751 -19.21 -5.43 10.48
CA ALA A 751 -19.21 -4.10 9.88
C ALA A 751 -20.46 -3.29 10.31
N LEU A 752 -21.65 -3.89 10.33
CA LEU A 752 -22.88 -3.24 10.83
C LEU A 752 -22.73 -2.78 12.29
N PHE A 753 -22.16 -3.62 13.17
CA PHE A 753 -21.83 -3.23 14.55
C PHE A 753 -20.93 -1.99 14.59
N LYS A 754 -19.86 -1.95 13.80
CA LYS A 754 -18.96 -0.78 13.76
C LYS A 754 -19.63 0.46 13.16
N ALA A 755 -20.61 0.30 12.29
CA ALA A 755 -21.40 1.42 11.78
C ALA A 755 -22.41 1.94 12.82
N SER A 756 -23.06 1.08 13.60
CA SER A 756 -23.98 1.48 14.70
C SER A 756 -23.25 2.16 15.86
N ARG A 757 -21.97 1.83 16.08
CA ARG A 757 -21.06 2.58 16.97
C ARG A 757 -20.47 3.86 16.36
N GLY A 758 -20.84 4.21 15.11
CA GLY A 758 -20.37 5.41 14.42
C GLY A 758 -18.86 5.42 14.12
N LEU A 759 -18.22 4.24 14.00
CA LEU A 759 -16.77 4.08 13.80
C LEU A 759 -16.39 3.96 12.31
N ILE A 760 -17.29 3.43 11.48
CA ILE A 760 -17.13 3.30 10.02
C ILE A 760 -18.36 3.87 9.30
N ASP A 761 -18.20 4.22 8.02
CA ASP A 761 -19.30 4.73 7.21
C ASP A 761 -20.24 3.58 6.76
N PRO A 762 -21.55 3.58 7.09
CA PRO A 762 -22.51 2.60 6.58
C PRO A 762 -22.60 2.60 5.03
N GLN A 763 -22.30 3.71 4.35
CA GLN A 763 -22.26 3.74 2.89
C GLN A 763 -21.14 2.85 2.31
N PHE A 764 -20.09 2.55 3.07
CA PHE A 764 -19.07 1.56 2.67
C PHE A 764 -19.67 0.16 2.61
N ILE A 765 -20.50 -0.22 3.58
CA ILE A 765 -21.16 -1.54 3.61
C ILE A 765 -22.08 -1.68 2.39
N ASN A 766 -22.94 -0.68 2.17
CA ASN A 766 -23.94 -0.68 1.09
C ASN A 766 -23.30 -0.71 -0.32
N ARG A 767 -22.13 -0.07 -0.50
CA ARG A 767 -21.45 0.08 -1.81
C ARG A 767 -20.31 -0.92 -2.08
N SER A 768 -19.60 -1.37 -1.05
CA SER A 768 -18.32 -2.10 -1.18
C SER A 768 -18.32 -3.47 -0.51
N MET A 769 -19.49 -3.94 -0.05
CA MET A 769 -19.70 -5.28 0.51
C MET A 769 -20.95 -5.93 -0.08
N GLN A 770 -22.14 -5.50 0.35
CA GLN A 770 -23.44 -5.92 -0.21
C GLN A 770 -24.51 -4.90 0.20
N SER A 771 -25.49 -4.64 -0.68
CA SER A 771 -26.56 -3.70 -0.32
C SER A 771 -27.42 -4.19 0.86
N PHE A 772 -27.86 -3.27 1.72
CA PHE A 772 -28.66 -3.59 2.91
C PHE A 772 -29.95 -4.34 2.55
N ALA A 773 -30.56 -4.00 1.40
CA ALA A 773 -31.73 -4.69 0.86
C ALA A 773 -31.43 -6.17 0.53
N GLN A 774 -30.29 -6.47 -0.09
CA GLN A 774 -29.93 -7.80 -0.58
C GLN A 774 -29.35 -8.73 0.49
N TYR A 775 -28.72 -8.21 1.55
CA TYR A 775 -28.12 -9.06 2.60
C TYR A 775 -29.19 -9.94 3.27
N ARG A 776 -28.97 -11.25 3.35
CA ARG A 776 -29.92 -12.18 3.98
C ARG A 776 -29.53 -12.44 5.44
N VAL A 777 -30.25 -11.82 6.36
CA VAL A 777 -30.22 -12.16 7.79
C VAL A 777 -30.59 -13.63 7.99
N MET A 778 -29.87 -14.31 8.88
CA MET A 778 -30.19 -15.67 9.33
C MET A 778 -30.63 -15.65 10.80
N PRO A 779 -31.60 -16.51 11.19
CA PRO A 779 -32.03 -16.65 12.58
C PRO A 779 -30.88 -17.03 13.51
N GLY A 780 -30.90 -16.51 14.73
CA GLY A 780 -30.01 -16.93 15.82
C GLY A 780 -30.57 -18.13 16.60
N VAL A 781 -29.98 -18.40 17.77
CA VAL A 781 -30.28 -19.58 18.62
C VAL A 781 -31.78 -19.75 18.88
N ASP A 782 -32.49 -18.66 19.16
CA ASP A 782 -33.91 -18.67 19.53
C ASP A 782 -34.87 -18.46 18.33
N GLY A 783 -34.37 -18.60 17.10
CA GLY A 783 -35.12 -18.26 15.88
C GLY A 783 -35.32 -16.74 15.66
N LEU A 784 -34.83 -15.90 16.58
CA LEU A 784 -35.00 -14.46 16.54
C LEU A 784 -34.26 -13.81 15.35
N MET A 785 -35.08 -13.23 14.47
CA MET A 785 -34.70 -12.17 13.55
C MET A 785 -34.69 -10.86 14.37
N VAL A 786 -33.58 -10.64 15.10
CA VAL A 786 -33.30 -9.43 15.90
C VAL A 786 -33.00 -8.26 14.97
#